data_AF-A0A6M4WXL9-F1
#
_entry.id   AF-A0A6M4WXL9-F1
#
_cell.length_a   1.000
_cell.length_b   1.000
_cell.length_c   1.000
_cell.angle_alpha   90.00
_cell.angle_beta   90.00
_cell.angle_gamma   90.00
#
_symmetry.space_group_name_H-M   'P 1'
#
loop_
_entity.id
_entity.type
_entity.pdbx_description
1 polymer ?
#
loop_
_entity_poly.entity_id
_entity_poly.type
_entity_poly.pdbx_seq_one_letter_code
_entity_poly.pdbx_strand_id
1 'polypeptide(L)'
;MKRTTRTTVLTVGALIAALGLPAGAAQADDTAPRIDLRVLVVSDGGPATDAIAAELTAAGTPYTEVDLTQAGRPVIDAGFLADTVDGRPRAKFQAVVLPNDNPFAAGSTEMTALAAYEQTYAVPQVDAYTYARPEAGLQYPVYGGYSGSVDGVQAGVTAAGQAGPFGYLDGAVPFEDNDPAVGESYAYLSTPAAGADFTSYVDAPIPGQSTRGSLVGEYRHDGRRELVVTFVYNQYQQQFRLLARGIVEWMTGGVHLGASRNYFAVHVDDVFAADDRWNSTLNCTPGDVDCTDPNATPDPIRMTAADVDYATAWQTGHDFTLDLAYNGAGSVDQREDNNGVDALADKLIADRNKFRWINHTYTHAFLGCVQDTAVVPWKCATNADGSTRWVSRTEISDEIANNRVFGQTAGLPLADDELVTGEHSGLKVLPQQPTDNPNLALALTDNGIGWTGSDNSRDPGPRQVGSATTVPRYPMNVFYNAGHAAEQVDEYNWIYTSRAQGGSGICEDNPATTTCLAAPLDTTTGYADHIVPLETKIALGHVLSNDPKPHFIHQSNLAEDRIAYPVLNGVLDGYDALFAADTPVVNLRMKDVGTELKRRAAWAAALQAGSVTAYRIGDVVTVEAPAGVDVTATVPTGTTLAGSAFGTAYAGGASGWTPSAGSALGLTLPAAAAAPAADASGTATVTVTAPAPDTRLPAGVTEQVPYTADN
;
A
#
# COMPACT_ATOMS: atom_id res chain seq x y z
N MET A 1 -39.82 62.87 67.10
CA MET A 1 -38.82 63.65 67.88
C MET A 1 -37.63 63.97 66.98
N LYS A 2 -37.01 65.15 67.16
CA LYS A 2 -35.57 65.51 67.01
C LYS A 2 -34.65 64.36 66.49
N ARG A 3 -33.74 64.52 65.51
CA ARG A 3 -33.04 65.70 64.96
C ARG A 3 -32.33 65.33 63.61
N THR A 4 -32.40 66.18 62.57
CA THR A 4 -31.27 66.85 61.83
C THR A 4 -29.93 66.10 61.68
N THR A 5 -29.16 66.08 60.57
CA THR A 5 -28.87 66.99 59.42
C THR A 5 -28.18 66.15 58.30
N ARG A 6 -27.90 66.55 57.04
CA ARG A 6 -27.98 67.84 56.29
C ARG A 6 -28.11 67.64 54.75
N THR A 7 -28.14 68.78 54.04
CA THR A 7 -28.08 69.10 52.60
C THR A 7 -26.82 68.60 51.84
N THR A 8 -26.83 68.42 50.51
CA THR A 8 -26.58 69.50 49.50
C THR A 8 -27.13 69.18 48.10
N VAL A 9 -27.41 70.26 47.35
CA VAL A 9 -28.09 70.40 46.04
C VAL A 9 -27.24 69.98 44.83
N LEU A 10 -27.86 69.46 43.76
CA LEU A 10 -27.60 69.88 42.36
C LEU A 10 -28.74 69.45 41.40
N THR A 11 -29.19 70.40 40.58
CA THR A 11 -30.21 70.27 39.53
C THR A 11 -29.58 70.16 38.15
N VAL A 12 -30.10 69.31 37.25
CA VAL A 12 -30.36 69.59 35.82
C VAL A 12 -31.40 68.56 35.33
N GLY A 13 -32.35 68.98 34.49
CA GLY A 13 -33.36 68.09 33.90
C GLY A 13 -32.96 67.57 32.52
N ALA A 14 -33.57 66.45 32.10
CA ALA A 14 -33.43 65.89 30.75
C ALA A 14 -34.81 65.80 30.06
N LEU A 15 -34.84 66.18 28.78
CA LEU A 15 -36.03 66.18 27.93
C LEU A 15 -36.24 64.78 27.32
N ILE A 16 -37.50 64.37 27.12
CA ILE A 16 -37.84 63.10 26.47
C ILE A 16 -37.77 63.27 24.95
N ALA A 17 -37.03 62.39 24.26
CA ALA A 17 -37.12 62.20 22.81
C ALA A 17 -37.15 60.70 22.52
N ALA A 18 -38.13 60.26 21.72
CA ALA A 18 -38.26 58.86 21.32
C ALA A 18 -37.36 58.55 20.13
N LEU A 19 -36.68 57.40 20.18
CA LEU A 19 -35.95 56.82 19.04
C LEU A 19 -36.49 55.41 18.81
N GLY A 20 -36.95 55.16 17.58
CA GLY A 20 -37.31 53.81 17.15
C GLY A 20 -36.03 52.99 16.95
N LEU A 21 -35.95 51.85 17.62
CA LEU A 21 -34.94 50.84 17.33
C LEU A 21 -35.30 50.19 15.97
N PRO A 22 -34.37 50.11 15.00
CA PRO A 22 -34.56 49.16 13.92
C PRO A 22 -34.56 47.76 14.53
N ALA A 23 -35.54 46.93 14.16
CA ALA A 23 -35.41 45.50 14.39
C ALA A 23 -34.18 45.05 13.61
N GLY A 24 -33.13 44.60 14.32
CA GLY A 24 -31.98 43.99 13.67
C GLY A 24 -32.46 42.84 12.79
N ALA A 25 -31.91 42.71 11.59
CA ALA A 25 -32.13 41.51 10.80
C ALA A 25 -31.74 40.31 11.67
N ALA A 26 -32.66 39.35 11.83
CA ALA A 26 -32.28 38.06 12.35
C ALA A 26 -31.30 37.47 11.33
N GLN A 27 -30.02 37.38 11.69
CA GLN A 27 -29.15 36.43 11.00
C GLN A 27 -29.79 35.06 11.24
N ALA A 28 -30.05 34.33 10.16
CA ALA A 28 -30.20 32.90 10.30
C ALA A 28 -28.88 32.36 10.87
N ASP A 29 -28.95 31.39 11.78
CA ASP A 29 -27.79 30.52 11.97
C ASP A 29 -27.50 29.91 10.60
N ASP A 30 -26.32 30.20 10.04
CA ASP A 30 -25.87 29.54 8.82
C ASP A 30 -25.71 28.06 9.14
N THR A 31 -26.71 27.25 8.73
CA THR A 31 -26.73 25.82 9.00
C THR A 31 -25.56 25.18 8.27
N ALA A 32 -24.50 24.82 9.01
CA ALA A 32 -23.27 24.27 8.47
C ALA A 32 -23.56 23.24 7.36
N PRO A 33 -22.98 23.38 6.16
CA PRO A 33 -23.32 22.49 5.04
C PRO A 33 -22.99 21.04 5.37
N ARG A 34 -23.70 20.13 4.71
CA ARG A 34 -23.33 18.71 4.68
C ARG A 34 -22.28 18.54 3.58
N ILE A 35 -21.11 17.99 3.91
CA ILE A 35 -20.08 17.63 2.93
C ILE A 35 -20.04 16.12 2.82
N ASP A 36 -20.42 15.53 1.69
CA ASP A 36 -20.32 14.08 1.48
C ASP A 36 -18.84 13.67 1.35
N LEU A 37 -18.44 12.60 2.04
CA LEU A 37 -17.04 12.15 2.09
C LEU A 37 -16.66 11.35 0.84
N ARG A 38 -16.61 12.05 -0.30
CA ARG A 38 -16.31 11.50 -1.63
C ARG A 38 -15.41 12.46 -2.41
N VAL A 39 -14.43 11.95 -3.14
CA VAL A 39 -13.59 12.76 -4.04
C VAL A 39 -14.24 12.82 -5.44
N LEU A 40 -14.19 13.95 -6.12
CA LEU A 40 -14.42 14.03 -7.56
C LEU A 40 -13.07 13.93 -8.27
N VAL A 41 -12.86 12.88 -9.06
CA VAL A 41 -11.69 12.76 -9.94
C VAL A 41 -12.14 13.06 -11.37
N VAL A 42 -11.54 14.07 -11.99
CA VAL A 42 -11.73 14.37 -13.40
C VAL A 42 -10.51 13.83 -14.13
N SER A 43 -10.66 12.77 -14.93
CA SER A 43 -9.56 12.15 -15.67
C SER A 43 -9.54 12.66 -17.11
N ASP A 44 -8.34 12.82 -17.68
CA ASP A 44 -8.08 13.02 -19.10
C ASP A 44 -7.53 11.75 -19.79
N GLY A 45 -7.55 10.61 -19.09
CA GLY A 45 -6.84 9.38 -19.48
C GLY A 45 -5.32 9.46 -19.24
N GLY A 46 -4.87 10.46 -18.49
CA GLY A 46 -3.46 10.69 -18.15
C GLY A 46 -3.04 10.07 -16.80
N PRO A 47 -1.78 9.61 -16.68
CA PRO A 47 -1.33 8.74 -15.59
C PRO A 47 -1.38 9.39 -14.19
N ALA A 48 -1.34 10.72 -14.09
CA ALA A 48 -1.35 11.43 -12.81
C ALA A 48 -2.71 11.34 -12.10
N THR A 49 -3.82 11.44 -12.83
CA THR A 49 -5.17 11.30 -12.25
C THR A 49 -5.50 9.85 -11.92
N ASP A 50 -5.12 8.93 -12.81
CA ASP A 50 -5.23 7.48 -12.60
C ASP A 50 -4.43 7.02 -11.37
N ALA A 51 -3.24 7.60 -11.12
CA ALA A 51 -2.44 7.30 -9.93
C ALA A 51 -3.12 7.74 -8.62
N ILE A 52 -3.74 8.93 -8.59
CA ILE A 52 -4.52 9.37 -7.43
C ILE A 52 -5.77 8.48 -7.26
N ALA A 53 -6.45 8.10 -8.34
CA ALA A 53 -7.58 7.17 -8.29
C ALA A 53 -7.17 5.77 -7.78
N ALA A 54 -5.95 5.31 -8.11
CA ALA A 54 -5.38 4.08 -7.60
C ALA A 54 -5.10 4.12 -6.09
N GLU A 55 -4.50 5.20 -5.55
CA GLU A 55 -4.33 5.38 -4.10
C GLU A 55 -5.69 5.41 -3.38
N LEU A 56 -6.66 6.17 -3.91
CA LEU A 56 -8.01 6.23 -3.35
C LEU A 56 -8.66 4.83 -3.34
N THR A 57 -8.46 4.03 -4.38
CA THR A 57 -8.91 2.63 -4.45
C THR A 57 -8.21 1.74 -3.42
N ALA A 58 -6.88 1.82 -3.31
CA ALA A 58 -6.07 1.00 -2.41
C ALA A 58 -6.37 1.30 -0.93
N ALA A 59 -6.56 2.57 -0.58
CA ALA A 59 -6.98 3.02 0.74
C ALA A 59 -8.46 2.73 1.03
N GLY A 60 -9.30 2.57 0.01
CA GLY A 60 -10.76 2.43 0.15
C GLY A 60 -11.50 3.76 0.37
N THR A 61 -10.95 4.87 -0.15
CA THR A 61 -11.57 6.20 -0.14
C THR A 61 -12.56 6.31 -1.31
N PRO A 62 -13.85 6.66 -1.08
CA PRO A 62 -14.83 6.76 -2.16
C PRO A 62 -14.53 7.92 -3.12
N TYR A 63 -14.62 7.67 -4.42
CA TYR A 63 -14.53 8.71 -5.45
C TYR A 63 -15.55 8.53 -6.58
N THR A 64 -15.92 9.61 -7.26
CA THR A 64 -16.59 9.58 -8.56
C THR A 64 -15.60 10.00 -9.62
N GLU A 65 -15.50 9.22 -10.68
CA GLU A 65 -14.68 9.56 -11.84
C GLU A 65 -15.53 10.22 -12.93
N VAL A 66 -14.98 11.23 -13.59
CA VAL A 66 -15.50 11.84 -14.82
C VAL A 66 -14.37 11.88 -15.84
N ASP A 67 -14.28 10.85 -16.67
CA ASP A 67 -13.38 10.78 -17.82
C ASP A 67 -13.82 11.79 -18.90
N LEU A 68 -12.98 12.80 -19.14
CA LEU A 68 -13.17 13.87 -20.12
C LEU A 68 -13.16 13.37 -21.57
N THR A 69 -12.52 12.23 -21.84
CA THR A 69 -12.46 11.58 -23.15
C THR A 69 -13.75 10.81 -23.48
N GLN A 70 -14.53 10.41 -22.46
CA GLN A 70 -15.74 9.63 -22.65
C GLN A 70 -16.89 10.46 -23.28
N ALA A 71 -17.30 10.06 -24.48
CA ALA A 71 -18.46 10.64 -25.15
C ALA A 71 -19.74 10.45 -24.31
N GLY A 72 -20.44 11.54 -24.02
CA GLY A 72 -21.67 11.50 -23.22
C GLY A 72 -21.46 11.36 -21.70
N ARG A 73 -20.25 11.64 -21.20
CA ARG A 73 -19.99 11.81 -19.77
C ARG A 73 -20.97 12.78 -19.08
N PRO A 74 -21.15 12.70 -17.75
CA PRO A 74 -21.81 13.75 -16.99
C PRO A 74 -21.16 15.12 -17.21
N VAL A 75 -21.99 16.17 -17.28
CA VAL A 75 -21.52 17.56 -17.26
C VAL A 75 -21.35 18.00 -15.80
N ILE A 76 -20.21 18.60 -15.48
CA ILE A 76 -19.88 19.08 -14.14
C ILE A 76 -20.51 20.47 -13.97
N ASP A 77 -21.81 20.50 -13.69
CA ASP A 77 -22.56 21.73 -13.39
C ASP A 77 -22.86 21.88 -11.88
N ALA A 78 -23.48 23.00 -11.50
CA ALA A 78 -23.81 23.28 -10.11
C ALA A 78 -24.75 22.22 -9.47
N GLY A 79 -25.63 21.61 -10.26
CA GLY A 79 -26.54 20.54 -9.82
C GLY A 79 -25.86 19.16 -9.78
N PHE A 80 -24.80 18.94 -10.56
CA PHE A 80 -23.90 17.81 -10.39
C PHE A 80 -23.15 17.92 -9.06
N LEU A 81 -22.53 19.07 -8.78
CA LEU A 81 -21.65 19.29 -7.62
C LEU A 81 -22.38 19.43 -6.27
N ALA A 82 -23.53 20.12 -6.24
CA ALA A 82 -24.23 20.45 -5.00
C ALA A 82 -25.75 20.31 -5.12
N ASP A 83 -26.43 20.16 -3.97
CA ASP A 83 -27.89 20.28 -3.87
C ASP A 83 -28.33 20.66 -2.44
N THR A 84 -29.52 20.22 -2.02
CA THR A 84 -30.05 20.43 -0.66
C THR A 84 -30.72 19.14 -0.21
N VAL A 85 -30.38 18.69 1.00
CA VAL A 85 -30.99 17.53 1.65
C VAL A 85 -31.55 17.95 3.02
N ASP A 86 -32.80 17.58 3.30
CA ASP A 86 -33.52 17.95 4.52
C ASP A 86 -33.48 19.45 4.87
N GLY A 87 -33.44 20.31 3.85
CA GLY A 87 -33.36 21.77 3.98
C GLY A 87 -31.96 22.33 4.25
N ARG A 88 -30.93 21.48 4.31
CA ARG A 88 -29.51 21.86 4.48
C ARG A 88 -28.76 21.82 3.14
N PRO A 89 -27.94 22.83 2.80
CA PRO A 89 -27.05 22.77 1.64
C PRO A 89 -26.12 21.56 1.71
N ARG A 90 -25.92 20.89 0.57
CA ARG A 90 -25.03 19.72 0.46
C ARG A 90 -24.01 19.90 -0.65
N ALA A 91 -22.75 19.76 -0.29
CA ALA A 91 -21.64 19.52 -1.20
C ALA A 91 -21.51 18.00 -1.40
N LYS A 92 -21.52 17.51 -2.64
CA LYS A 92 -21.49 16.04 -2.91
C LYS A 92 -20.08 15.46 -2.94
N PHE A 93 -19.07 16.32 -2.89
CA PHE A 93 -17.67 15.97 -2.92
C PHE A 93 -16.87 16.80 -1.90
N GLN A 94 -16.01 16.15 -1.13
CA GLN A 94 -15.15 16.82 -0.15
C GLN A 94 -13.86 17.40 -0.76
N ALA A 95 -13.49 16.96 -1.97
CA ALA A 95 -12.31 17.37 -2.71
C ALA A 95 -12.54 17.19 -4.22
N VAL A 96 -11.81 17.96 -5.03
CA VAL A 96 -11.73 17.82 -6.48
C VAL A 96 -10.29 17.48 -6.87
N VAL A 97 -10.11 16.56 -7.81
CA VAL A 97 -8.84 16.29 -8.50
C VAL A 97 -9.06 16.57 -9.97
N LEU A 98 -8.29 17.49 -10.53
CA LEU A 98 -8.26 17.80 -11.97
C LEU A 98 -6.91 17.32 -12.55
N PRO A 99 -6.81 17.09 -13.88
CA PRO A 99 -5.53 16.77 -14.51
C PRO A 99 -4.50 17.89 -14.36
N ASN A 100 -4.96 19.14 -14.31
CA ASN A 100 -4.18 20.38 -14.19
C ASN A 100 -5.08 21.53 -13.69
N ASP A 101 -4.53 22.74 -13.55
CA ASP A 101 -5.18 23.94 -12.99
C ASP A 101 -6.45 24.39 -13.75
N ASN A 102 -6.59 24.05 -15.03
CA ASN A 102 -7.87 24.12 -15.75
C ASN A 102 -7.83 23.26 -17.04
N PRO A 103 -8.44 22.06 -17.03
CA PRO A 103 -8.44 21.14 -18.18
C PRO A 103 -9.52 21.49 -19.23
N PHE A 104 -10.34 22.51 -19.00
CA PHE A 104 -11.47 22.86 -19.86
C PHE A 104 -11.14 24.00 -20.81
N ALA A 105 -11.92 24.11 -21.91
CA ALA A 105 -11.81 25.23 -22.83
C ALA A 105 -12.08 26.59 -22.15
N ALA A 106 -11.49 27.66 -22.68
CA ALA A 106 -11.62 29.00 -22.14
C ALA A 106 -13.10 29.46 -22.08
N GLY A 107 -13.54 29.90 -20.90
CA GLY A 107 -14.94 30.25 -20.65
C GLY A 107 -15.88 29.06 -20.41
N SER A 108 -15.35 27.87 -20.13
CA SER A 108 -16.16 26.70 -19.76
C SER A 108 -17.07 26.97 -18.56
N THR A 109 -18.34 26.60 -18.71
CA THR A 109 -19.32 26.60 -17.62
C THR A 109 -18.99 25.58 -16.54
N GLU A 110 -18.24 24.52 -16.87
CA GLU A 110 -17.84 23.48 -15.91
C GLU A 110 -16.77 24.00 -14.94
N MET A 111 -15.72 24.63 -15.46
CA MET A 111 -14.72 25.29 -14.61
C MET A 111 -15.32 26.45 -13.79
N THR A 112 -16.31 27.15 -14.37
CA THR A 112 -17.07 28.18 -13.63
C THR A 112 -17.87 27.56 -12.47
N ALA A 113 -18.46 26.38 -12.66
CA ALA A 113 -19.21 25.67 -11.63
C ALA A 113 -18.30 25.10 -10.53
N LEU A 114 -17.13 24.56 -10.90
CA LEU A 114 -16.09 24.08 -9.98
C LEU A 114 -15.56 25.22 -9.09
N ALA A 115 -15.07 26.31 -9.68
CA ALA A 115 -14.56 27.45 -8.92
C ALA A 115 -15.63 28.06 -7.99
N ALA A 116 -16.90 28.13 -8.42
CA ALA A 116 -18.00 28.57 -7.56
C ALA A 116 -18.31 27.60 -6.42
N TYR A 117 -18.20 26.29 -6.67
CA TYR A 117 -18.41 25.22 -5.68
C TYR A 117 -17.31 25.21 -4.61
N GLU A 118 -16.06 25.30 -5.03
CA GLU A 118 -14.87 25.41 -4.18
C GLU A 118 -14.97 26.62 -3.25
N GLN A 119 -15.28 27.80 -3.78
CA GLN A 119 -15.53 29.01 -2.99
C GLN A 119 -16.70 28.86 -2.01
N THR A 120 -17.83 28.28 -2.45
CA THR A 120 -19.07 28.19 -1.64
C THR A 120 -18.93 27.22 -0.47
N TYR A 121 -18.24 26.10 -0.66
CA TYR A 121 -18.16 25.00 0.30
C TYR A 121 -16.77 24.81 0.91
N ALA A 122 -15.80 25.68 0.58
CA ALA A 122 -14.38 25.56 0.94
C ALA A 122 -13.76 24.22 0.54
N VAL A 123 -14.20 23.65 -0.59
CA VAL A 123 -13.68 22.40 -1.16
C VAL A 123 -12.34 22.69 -1.84
N PRO A 124 -11.27 21.93 -1.54
CA PRO A 124 -9.97 22.08 -2.21
C PRO A 124 -9.92 21.35 -3.56
N GLN A 125 -9.06 21.85 -4.44
CA GLN A 125 -8.71 21.24 -5.73
C GLN A 125 -7.26 20.71 -5.68
N VAL A 126 -6.99 19.58 -6.34
CA VAL A 126 -5.64 19.07 -6.61
C VAL A 126 -5.40 19.14 -8.11
N ASP A 127 -4.31 19.79 -8.51
CA ASP A 127 -3.85 19.84 -9.90
C ASP A 127 -2.86 18.70 -10.10
N ALA A 128 -3.33 17.57 -10.62
CA ALA A 128 -2.57 16.32 -10.60
C ALA A 128 -1.22 16.45 -11.33
N TYR A 129 -1.15 17.18 -12.45
CA TYR A 129 0.10 17.55 -13.11
C TYR A 129 -0.07 18.79 -14.00
N THR A 130 0.42 19.95 -13.54
CA THR A 130 0.36 21.21 -14.32
C THR A 130 1.73 21.84 -14.63
N TYR A 131 1.73 22.68 -15.68
CA TYR A 131 2.82 23.56 -16.05
C TYR A 131 2.95 24.74 -15.08
N ALA A 132 4.15 24.99 -14.55
CA ALA A 132 4.40 26.13 -13.68
C ALA A 132 4.14 27.47 -14.41
N ARG A 133 3.17 28.23 -13.88
CA ARG A 133 2.66 29.48 -14.45
C ARG A 133 2.03 30.36 -13.34
N PRO A 134 1.89 31.69 -13.53
CA PRO A 134 1.34 32.59 -12.52
C PRO A 134 -0.09 32.26 -12.11
N GLU A 135 -0.86 31.67 -13.01
CA GLU A 135 -2.21 31.18 -12.76
C GLU A 135 -2.27 29.99 -11.79
N ALA A 136 -1.19 29.21 -11.68
CA ALA A 136 -0.98 28.18 -10.66
C ALA A 136 -0.02 28.68 -9.55
N GLY A 137 0.05 30.00 -9.34
CA GLY A 137 0.84 30.65 -8.29
C GLY A 137 2.37 30.59 -8.44
N LEU A 138 2.89 30.14 -9.59
CA LEU A 138 4.33 29.94 -9.84
C LEU A 138 4.88 30.87 -10.95
N GLN A 139 6.19 31.08 -11.01
CA GLN A 139 6.80 31.72 -12.18
C GLN A 139 6.84 30.76 -13.38
N TYR A 140 6.83 31.28 -14.59
CA TYR A 140 7.13 30.47 -15.77
C TYR A 140 8.58 29.94 -15.73
N PRO A 141 8.85 28.65 -16.01
CA PRO A 141 10.20 28.08 -15.99
C PRO A 141 11.25 28.84 -16.82
N VAL A 142 10.84 29.51 -17.90
CA VAL A 142 11.74 30.36 -18.71
C VAL A 142 12.32 31.57 -17.96
N TYR A 143 11.77 31.93 -16.79
CA TYR A 143 12.22 33.02 -15.93
C TYR A 143 13.01 32.52 -14.70
N GLY A 144 13.89 31.54 -14.91
CA GLY A 144 14.78 31.01 -13.88
C GLY A 144 14.30 29.73 -13.19
N GLY A 145 13.32 29.04 -13.74
CA GLY A 145 12.98 27.66 -13.38
C GLY A 145 13.69 26.65 -14.29
N TYR A 146 13.07 25.47 -14.45
CA TYR A 146 13.53 24.37 -15.29
C TYR A 146 12.33 23.55 -15.81
N SER A 147 12.49 22.98 -17.01
CA SER A 147 11.51 22.07 -17.62
C SER A 147 12.26 20.91 -18.25
N GLY A 148 12.25 19.74 -17.61
CA GLY A 148 13.10 18.63 -18.02
C GLY A 148 12.86 17.36 -17.21
N SER A 149 13.66 16.34 -17.51
CA SER A 149 13.71 15.13 -16.69
C SER A 149 14.19 15.48 -15.28
N VAL A 150 13.67 14.74 -14.30
CA VAL A 150 14.11 14.79 -12.90
C VAL A 150 14.41 13.37 -12.39
N ASP A 151 14.82 12.50 -13.30
CA ASP A 151 15.22 11.13 -13.00
C ASP A 151 16.45 11.17 -12.07
N GLY A 152 16.43 10.34 -11.03
CA GLY A 152 17.46 10.30 -9.98
C GLY A 152 17.58 11.57 -9.13
N VAL A 153 16.67 12.56 -9.26
CA VAL A 153 16.74 13.80 -8.49
C VAL A 153 16.29 13.58 -7.04
N GLN A 154 17.17 13.93 -6.11
CA GLN A 154 16.83 14.02 -4.69
C GLN A 154 15.99 15.27 -4.41
N ALA A 155 14.66 15.12 -4.40
CA ALA A 155 13.74 16.10 -3.88
C ALA A 155 13.69 16.05 -2.34
N GLY A 156 13.06 17.06 -1.73
CA GLY A 156 12.90 17.14 -0.28
C GLY A 156 11.59 17.77 0.15
N VAL A 157 11.05 17.28 1.27
CA VAL A 157 9.93 17.90 1.98
C VAL A 157 10.43 19.19 2.64
N THR A 158 9.71 20.29 2.46
CA THR A 158 10.04 21.56 3.11
C THR A 158 9.59 21.56 4.57
N ALA A 159 10.09 22.50 5.37
CA ALA A 159 9.59 22.70 6.75
C ALA A 159 8.07 22.95 6.82
N ALA A 160 7.45 23.48 5.75
CA ALA A 160 6.00 23.65 5.67
C ALA A 160 5.28 22.35 5.30
N GLY A 161 5.88 21.51 4.44
CA GLY A 161 5.36 20.17 4.15
C GLY A 161 5.40 19.26 5.36
N GLN A 162 6.52 19.27 6.09
CA GLN A 162 6.74 18.46 7.29
C GLN A 162 5.87 18.91 8.49
N ALA A 163 5.59 20.21 8.61
CA ALA A 163 4.64 20.73 9.60
C ALA A 163 3.17 20.56 9.18
N GLY A 164 2.91 20.05 7.97
CA GLY A 164 1.60 19.90 7.36
C GLY A 164 1.37 18.47 6.86
N PRO A 165 0.84 18.28 5.63
CA PRO A 165 0.34 16.98 5.18
C PRO A 165 1.43 15.92 4.92
N PHE A 166 2.72 16.29 4.87
CA PHE A 166 3.84 15.38 4.60
C PHE A 166 4.70 15.10 5.85
N GLY A 167 4.21 15.40 7.05
CA GLY A 167 4.94 15.19 8.31
C GLY A 167 5.26 13.73 8.66
N TYR A 168 4.71 12.77 7.91
CA TYR A 168 4.99 11.33 8.03
C TYR A 168 6.27 10.88 7.31
N LEU A 169 6.89 11.76 6.50
CA LEU A 169 8.17 11.50 5.84
C LEU A 169 9.32 12.07 6.67
N ASP A 170 10.47 11.39 6.68
CA ASP A 170 11.70 11.93 7.32
C ASP A 170 12.27 13.12 6.52
N GLY A 171 11.89 13.22 5.24
CA GLY A 171 12.02 14.42 4.42
C GLY A 171 12.68 14.19 3.08
N ALA A 172 13.30 13.03 2.87
CA ALA A 172 13.84 12.59 1.59
C ALA A 172 12.70 12.20 0.62
N VAL A 173 12.76 12.66 -0.63
CA VAL A 173 11.89 12.18 -1.72
C VAL A 173 12.77 11.84 -2.94
N PRO A 174 13.27 10.60 -3.05
CA PRO A 174 14.08 10.17 -4.19
C PRO A 174 13.18 9.88 -5.38
N PHE A 175 13.46 10.51 -6.51
CA PHE A 175 12.86 10.18 -7.81
C PHE A 175 13.53 8.94 -8.41
N GLU A 176 12.74 8.16 -9.15
CA GLU A 176 13.24 6.97 -9.84
C GLU A 176 14.24 7.29 -10.97
N ASP A 177 15.09 6.30 -11.23
CA ASP A 177 16.11 6.22 -12.30
C ASP A 177 16.31 4.71 -12.52
N ASN A 178 15.34 4.08 -13.18
CA ASN A 178 15.19 2.62 -13.22
C ASN A 178 15.87 2.02 -14.45
N ASP A 179 15.86 2.75 -15.58
CA ASP A 179 16.57 2.43 -16.83
C ASP A 179 17.02 3.75 -17.50
N PRO A 180 18.33 4.03 -17.64
CA PRO A 180 18.84 5.28 -18.20
C PRO A 180 18.55 5.47 -19.70
N ALA A 181 17.96 4.48 -20.38
CA ALA A 181 17.44 4.59 -21.74
C ALA A 181 15.96 5.04 -21.80
N VAL A 182 15.25 4.96 -20.67
CA VAL A 182 13.88 5.45 -20.50
C VAL A 182 13.94 6.84 -19.84
N GLY A 183 12.85 7.60 -19.92
CA GLY A 183 12.65 8.73 -19.02
C GLY A 183 11.41 8.44 -18.19
N GLU A 184 11.55 8.40 -16.89
CA GLU A 184 10.53 8.01 -15.90
C GLU A 184 9.90 9.21 -15.20
N SER A 185 10.47 10.39 -15.34
CA SER A 185 10.04 11.59 -14.62
C SER A 185 10.19 12.84 -15.47
N TYR A 186 9.29 13.81 -15.28
CA TYR A 186 9.41 15.13 -15.89
C TYR A 186 8.78 16.17 -14.98
N ALA A 187 9.44 17.32 -14.82
CA ALA A 187 8.96 18.40 -13.96
C ALA A 187 9.11 19.79 -14.58
N TYR A 188 8.19 20.67 -14.18
CA TYR A 188 8.19 22.10 -14.43
C TYR A 188 8.59 22.85 -13.14
N LEU A 189 9.83 22.65 -12.71
CA LEU A 189 10.37 23.25 -11.48
C LEU A 189 10.41 24.78 -11.61
N SER A 190 9.78 25.48 -10.67
CA SER A 190 9.84 26.95 -10.63
C SER A 190 9.61 27.49 -9.21
N THR A 191 9.89 28.77 -9.01
CA THR A 191 9.65 29.48 -7.74
C THR A 191 8.26 30.13 -7.72
N PRO A 192 7.70 30.44 -6.54
CA PRO A 192 6.46 31.21 -6.41
C PRO A 192 6.40 32.50 -7.24
N ALA A 193 5.24 32.79 -7.81
CA ALA A 193 4.98 34.04 -8.49
C ALA A 193 5.08 35.23 -7.52
N ALA A 194 5.53 36.38 -8.02
CA ALA A 194 5.75 37.54 -7.17
C ALA A 194 4.42 38.07 -6.61
N GLY A 195 4.20 37.90 -5.31
CA GLY A 195 2.97 38.30 -4.62
C GLY A 195 1.88 37.22 -4.57
N ALA A 196 2.13 36.00 -5.06
CA ALA A 196 1.24 34.87 -4.83
C ALA A 196 1.33 34.38 -3.37
N ASP A 197 0.19 34.00 -2.79
CA ASP A 197 0.14 33.22 -1.54
C ASP A 197 0.35 31.74 -1.88
N PHE A 198 1.62 31.38 -2.06
CA PHE A 198 2.05 30.03 -2.44
C PHE A 198 3.01 29.46 -1.39
N THR A 199 2.70 28.26 -0.89
CA THR A 199 3.51 27.52 0.08
C THR A 199 4.02 26.22 -0.53
N SER A 200 5.31 26.15 -0.87
CA SER A 200 5.95 24.91 -1.31
C SER A 200 6.03 23.89 -0.17
N TYR A 201 5.54 22.68 -0.42
CA TYR A 201 5.60 21.54 0.50
C TYR A 201 6.68 20.52 0.14
N VAL A 202 6.93 20.34 -1.16
CA VAL A 202 8.03 19.52 -1.70
C VAL A 202 8.74 20.34 -2.76
N ASP A 203 10.07 20.39 -2.70
CA ASP A 203 10.90 21.12 -3.65
C ASP A 203 12.12 20.29 -4.09
N ALA A 204 12.74 20.71 -5.19
CA ALA A 204 13.98 20.12 -5.70
C ALA A 204 14.97 21.21 -6.16
N PRO A 205 16.29 20.94 -6.19
CA PRO A 205 17.25 21.86 -6.77
C PRO A 205 16.90 22.18 -8.23
N ILE A 206 16.95 23.45 -8.63
CA ILE A 206 16.82 23.83 -10.04
C ILE A 206 18.17 23.58 -10.72
N PRO A 207 18.25 22.73 -11.77
CA PRO A 207 19.53 22.39 -12.40
C PRO A 207 20.34 23.61 -12.84
N GLY A 208 21.61 23.65 -12.44
CA GLY A 208 22.53 24.76 -12.74
C GLY A 208 22.34 26.01 -11.89
N GLN A 209 21.46 26.00 -10.88
CA GLN A 209 21.17 27.14 -9.99
C GLN A 209 21.33 26.77 -8.51
N SER A 210 21.41 27.78 -7.64
CA SER A 210 21.39 27.62 -6.18
C SER A 210 19.99 27.71 -5.57
N THR A 211 18.98 27.98 -6.39
CA THR A 211 17.56 28.04 -6.03
C THR A 211 16.91 26.66 -6.10
N ARG A 212 15.84 26.47 -5.33
CA ARG A 212 14.98 25.29 -5.38
C ARG A 212 13.64 25.67 -6.00
N GLY A 213 13.04 24.74 -6.72
CA GLY A 213 11.75 24.89 -7.39
C GLY A 213 10.70 23.98 -6.77
N SER A 214 9.46 24.44 -6.71
CA SER A 214 8.36 23.67 -6.13
C SER A 214 7.98 22.50 -7.03
N LEU A 215 7.88 21.30 -6.43
CA LEU A 215 7.31 20.09 -7.02
C LEU A 215 5.85 19.90 -6.58
N VAL A 216 5.57 20.17 -5.31
CA VAL A 216 4.24 20.16 -4.70
C VAL A 216 4.11 21.40 -3.83
N GLY A 217 3.03 22.14 -3.94
CA GLY A 217 2.75 23.27 -3.05
C GLY A 217 1.30 23.73 -3.08
N GLU A 218 0.89 24.45 -2.05
CA GLU A 218 -0.45 25.01 -1.95
C GLU A 218 -0.48 26.45 -2.47
N TYR A 219 -1.38 26.72 -3.42
CA TYR A 219 -1.71 28.07 -3.88
C TYR A 219 -3.05 28.50 -3.29
N ARG A 220 -3.12 29.68 -2.67
CA ARG A 220 -4.36 30.33 -2.22
C ARG A 220 -4.66 31.56 -3.05
N HIS A 221 -5.83 31.60 -3.66
CA HIS A 221 -6.32 32.78 -4.38
C HIS A 221 -7.85 32.76 -4.47
N ASP A 222 -8.48 33.93 -4.61
CA ASP A 222 -9.92 34.08 -4.89
C ASP A 222 -10.86 33.21 -4.01
N GLY A 223 -10.51 32.99 -2.72
CA GLY A 223 -11.29 32.14 -1.81
C GLY A 223 -11.14 30.63 -2.02
N ARG A 224 -10.25 30.19 -2.92
CA ARG A 224 -9.91 28.79 -3.23
C ARG A 224 -8.55 28.40 -2.65
N ARG A 225 -8.28 27.10 -2.64
CA ARG A 225 -6.97 26.50 -2.36
C ARG A 225 -6.72 25.32 -3.30
N GLU A 226 -5.57 25.35 -3.97
CA GLU A 226 -5.12 24.34 -4.93
C GLU A 226 -3.81 23.70 -4.48
N LEU A 227 -3.70 22.37 -4.56
CA LEU A 227 -2.43 21.67 -4.45
C LEU A 227 -1.86 21.50 -5.85
N VAL A 228 -0.89 22.34 -6.16
CA VAL A 228 -0.22 22.43 -7.45
C VAL A 228 0.90 21.39 -7.49
N VAL A 229 0.75 20.37 -8.34
CA VAL A 229 1.81 19.38 -8.60
C VAL A 229 2.43 19.64 -9.97
N THR A 230 3.74 19.88 -10.02
CA THR A 230 4.46 20.32 -11.24
C THR A 230 5.29 19.22 -11.89
N PHE A 231 5.20 17.99 -11.40
CA PHE A 231 5.83 16.81 -11.98
C PHE A 231 4.80 15.73 -12.27
N VAL A 232 5.10 14.89 -13.25
CA VAL A 232 4.25 13.76 -13.65
C VAL A 232 4.71 12.47 -12.99
N TYR A 233 3.76 11.57 -12.77
CA TYR A 233 3.97 10.30 -12.09
C TYR A 233 2.90 9.28 -12.48
N ASN A 234 3.13 8.00 -12.13
CA ASN A 234 2.11 6.96 -12.11
C ASN A 234 2.10 6.19 -10.77
N GLN A 235 1.12 5.30 -10.60
CA GLN A 235 0.87 4.52 -9.37
C GLN A 235 2.00 3.56 -8.93
N TYR A 236 2.96 3.28 -9.81
CA TYR A 236 4.05 2.35 -9.53
C TYR A 236 5.27 3.02 -8.92
N GLN A 237 5.44 4.32 -9.15
CA GLN A 237 6.70 5.00 -8.88
C GLN A 237 6.87 5.38 -7.41
N GLN A 238 8.08 5.20 -6.89
CA GLN A 238 8.43 5.48 -5.50
C GLN A 238 8.06 6.90 -5.07
N GLN A 239 8.44 7.93 -5.83
CA GLN A 239 8.18 9.33 -5.48
C GLN A 239 6.68 9.64 -5.37
N PHE A 240 5.83 8.96 -6.14
CA PHE A 240 4.38 9.09 -5.99
C PHE A 240 3.89 8.38 -4.75
N ARG A 241 4.27 7.11 -4.53
CA ARG A 241 3.86 6.34 -3.35
C ARG A 241 4.23 7.03 -2.03
N LEU A 242 5.40 7.68 -1.99
CA LEU A 242 5.81 8.51 -0.86
C LEU A 242 4.91 9.73 -0.63
N LEU A 243 4.38 10.35 -1.68
CA LEU A 243 3.59 11.59 -1.61
C LEU A 243 2.07 11.36 -1.63
N ALA A 244 1.60 10.19 -2.06
CA ALA A 244 0.20 9.87 -2.31
C ALA A 244 -0.68 10.08 -1.06
N ARG A 245 -0.21 9.59 0.11
CA ARG A 245 -0.86 9.88 1.41
C ARG A 245 -1.01 11.38 1.62
N GLY A 246 0.07 12.16 1.57
CA GLY A 246 0.02 13.60 1.84
C GLY A 246 -0.88 14.39 0.88
N ILE A 247 -0.97 13.96 -0.38
CA ILE A 247 -1.96 14.50 -1.35
C ILE A 247 -3.39 14.24 -0.85
N VAL A 248 -3.70 13.00 -0.44
CA VAL A 248 -5.00 12.63 0.14
C VAL A 248 -5.27 13.42 1.43
N GLU A 249 -4.39 13.35 2.42
CA GLU A 249 -4.56 14.03 3.71
C GLU A 249 -4.75 15.55 3.54
N TRP A 250 -4.04 16.19 2.60
CA TRP A 250 -4.20 17.61 2.28
C TRP A 250 -5.58 17.93 1.71
N MET A 251 -6.04 17.16 0.70
CA MET A 251 -7.31 17.44 0.03
C MET A 251 -8.53 17.07 0.89
N THR A 252 -8.38 16.10 1.81
CA THR A 252 -9.47 15.70 2.72
C THR A 252 -9.40 16.38 4.08
N GLY A 253 -8.35 17.16 4.36
CA GLY A 253 -8.12 17.79 5.66
C GLY A 253 -7.97 16.79 6.79
N GLY A 254 -7.39 15.62 6.51
CA GLY A 254 -7.24 14.53 7.48
C GLY A 254 -8.54 13.83 7.89
N VAL A 255 -9.64 14.01 7.15
CA VAL A 255 -10.94 13.39 7.43
C VAL A 255 -11.47 12.69 6.17
N HIS A 256 -11.32 11.37 6.08
CA HIS A 256 -11.86 10.59 4.97
C HIS A 256 -12.22 9.16 5.36
N LEU A 257 -13.07 8.53 4.55
CA LEU A 257 -13.24 7.07 4.56
C LEU A 257 -12.02 6.39 3.94
N GLY A 258 -11.74 5.14 4.31
CA GLY A 258 -10.52 4.46 3.90
C GLY A 258 -9.37 4.63 4.90
N ALA A 259 -8.29 3.89 4.70
CA ALA A 259 -7.04 4.03 5.45
C ALA A 259 -5.85 3.52 4.63
N SER A 260 -4.72 4.20 4.75
CA SER A 260 -3.44 3.78 4.16
C SER A 260 -2.43 3.47 5.26
N ARG A 261 -1.71 2.35 5.17
CA ARG A 261 -0.59 1.95 6.05
C ARG A 261 0.41 1.12 5.25
N ASN A 262 1.68 1.16 5.63
CA ASN A 262 2.72 0.39 4.95
C ASN A 262 2.93 -0.93 5.70
N TYR A 263 2.97 -2.06 4.99
CA TYR A 263 2.99 -3.39 5.61
C TYR A 263 4.22 -4.18 5.15
N PHE A 264 4.80 -4.96 6.07
CA PHE A 264 5.85 -5.92 5.72
C PHE A 264 5.81 -7.11 6.67
N ALA A 265 5.66 -8.30 6.11
CA ALA A 265 5.66 -9.57 6.82
C ALA A 265 6.42 -10.58 5.96
N VAL A 266 7.21 -11.43 6.59
CA VAL A 266 8.06 -12.41 5.90
C VAL A 266 7.79 -13.77 6.51
N HIS A 267 7.28 -14.68 5.70
CA HIS A 267 7.14 -16.09 6.05
C HIS A 267 8.45 -16.81 5.70
N VAL A 268 8.93 -17.65 6.60
CA VAL A 268 10.07 -18.53 6.40
C VAL A 268 9.53 -19.94 6.39
N ASP A 269 9.49 -20.52 5.20
CA ASP A 269 8.98 -21.87 4.97
C ASP A 269 10.04 -22.93 5.35
N ASP A 270 9.63 -24.20 5.33
CA ASP A 270 10.43 -25.41 5.59
C ASP A 270 11.11 -25.57 6.97
N VAL A 271 10.73 -24.78 7.97
CA VAL A 271 11.40 -24.79 9.28
C VAL A 271 11.30 -26.15 9.98
N PHE A 272 12.47 -26.65 10.42
CA PHE A 272 12.79 -28.02 10.89
C PHE A 272 13.09 -29.06 9.80
N ALA A 273 12.68 -28.86 8.54
CA ALA A 273 13.09 -29.71 7.43
C ALA A 273 14.54 -29.42 7.01
N ALA A 274 14.98 -30.03 5.92
CA ALA A 274 16.17 -29.65 5.18
C ALA A 274 15.73 -29.42 3.72
N ASP A 275 16.22 -28.36 3.10
CA ASP A 275 15.83 -27.97 1.75
C ASP A 275 16.84 -28.60 0.78
N ASP A 276 16.38 -29.14 -0.35
CA ASP A 276 17.30 -29.65 -1.37
C ASP A 276 18.15 -28.50 -1.96
N ARG A 277 19.38 -28.80 -2.39
CA ARG A 277 20.39 -27.80 -2.76
C ARG A 277 20.61 -27.69 -4.26
N TRP A 278 20.65 -26.47 -4.79
CA TRP A 278 21.03 -26.19 -6.17
C TRP A 278 22.43 -26.73 -6.48
N ASN A 279 22.58 -27.48 -7.58
CA ASN A 279 23.88 -27.97 -8.02
C ASN A 279 24.37 -27.23 -9.27
N SER A 280 25.22 -26.23 -9.07
CA SER A 280 25.87 -25.44 -10.14
C SER A 280 26.69 -26.21 -11.17
N THR A 281 27.00 -27.50 -10.94
CA THR A 281 27.65 -28.35 -11.96
C THR A 281 26.63 -29.06 -12.84
N LEU A 282 25.46 -29.41 -12.30
CA LEU A 282 24.40 -30.14 -13.00
C LEU A 282 23.33 -29.22 -13.61
N ASN A 283 23.19 -28.00 -13.07
CA ASN A 283 22.09 -27.06 -13.35
C ASN A 283 20.69 -27.66 -13.05
N CYS A 284 20.59 -28.37 -11.91
CA CYS A 284 19.35 -28.85 -11.32
C CYS A 284 19.55 -29.09 -9.81
N THR A 285 18.48 -29.42 -9.09
CA THR A 285 18.48 -29.63 -7.64
C THR A 285 18.40 -31.14 -7.30
N PRO A 286 19.51 -31.82 -6.92
CA PRO A 286 19.48 -33.26 -6.68
C PRO A 286 18.61 -33.64 -5.49
N GLY A 287 17.51 -34.35 -5.75
CA GLY A 287 16.44 -34.64 -4.79
C GLY A 287 15.07 -34.24 -5.36
N ASP A 288 15.04 -33.12 -6.09
CA ASP A 288 13.85 -32.53 -6.68
C ASP A 288 13.45 -33.20 -8.01
N VAL A 289 12.21 -32.93 -8.43
CA VAL A 289 11.54 -33.48 -9.62
C VAL A 289 12.14 -33.03 -10.96
N ASP A 290 13.07 -32.08 -10.95
CA ASP A 290 13.75 -31.54 -12.13
C ASP A 290 15.10 -32.23 -12.44
N CYS A 291 15.72 -32.87 -11.43
CA CYS A 291 17.10 -33.34 -11.50
C CYS A 291 17.17 -34.86 -11.75
N THR A 292 17.26 -35.24 -13.03
CA THR A 292 17.06 -36.63 -13.48
C THR A 292 18.30 -37.54 -13.44
N ASP A 293 19.47 -37.08 -12.99
CA ASP A 293 20.67 -37.94 -12.87
C ASP A 293 20.59 -38.82 -11.60
N PRO A 294 20.41 -40.15 -11.72
CA PRO A 294 20.30 -41.04 -10.57
C PRO A 294 21.62 -41.24 -9.80
N ASN A 295 22.72 -40.62 -10.26
CA ASN A 295 24.02 -40.65 -9.58
C ASN A 295 24.33 -39.33 -8.84
N ALA A 296 23.48 -38.32 -8.98
CA ALA A 296 23.61 -37.09 -8.21
C ALA A 296 23.30 -37.38 -6.73
N THR A 297 24.20 -36.95 -5.85
CA THR A 297 24.02 -37.10 -4.39
C THR A 297 23.44 -35.80 -3.85
N PRO A 298 22.27 -35.82 -3.19
CA PRO A 298 21.73 -34.66 -2.48
C PRO A 298 22.70 -34.18 -1.38
N ASP A 299 22.77 -32.86 -1.20
CA ASP A 299 23.57 -32.19 -0.15
C ASP A 299 22.70 -31.09 0.50
N PRO A 300 21.63 -31.45 1.23
CA PRO A 300 20.56 -30.53 1.58
C PRO A 300 20.98 -29.51 2.65
N ILE A 301 20.40 -28.32 2.60
CA ILE A 301 20.68 -27.20 3.49
C ILE A 301 19.75 -27.28 4.70
N ARG A 302 20.27 -27.11 5.92
CA ARG A 302 19.45 -27.04 7.14
C ARG A 302 19.99 -26.01 8.13
N MET A 303 19.12 -25.13 8.61
CA MET A 303 19.41 -24.18 9.68
C MET A 303 20.05 -24.87 10.90
N THR A 304 20.93 -24.14 11.57
CA THR A 304 21.56 -24.57 12.83
C THR A 304 21.03 -23.75 14.01
N ALA A 305 21.35 -24.18 15.23
CA ALA A 305 21.06 -23.41 16.44
C ALA A 305 21.66 -21.98 16.41
N ALA A 306 22.78 -21.78 15.71
CA ALA A 306 23.42 -20.47 15.57
C ALA A 306 22.66 -19.52 14.64
N ASP A 307 21.91 -20.06 13.67
CA ASP A 307 21.08 -19.29 12.75
C ASP A 307 19.80 -18.81 13.45
N VAL A 308 19.29 -19.60 14.42
CA VAL A 308 18.23 -19.16 15.34
C VAL A 308 18.74 -18.05 16.27
N ASP A 309 19.95 -18.16 16.81
CA ASP A 309 20.55 -17.07 17.59
C ASP A 309 20.68 -15.79 16.76
N TYR A 310 21.14 -15.88 15.52
CA TYR A 310 21.20 -14.75 14.59
C TYR A 310 19.81 -14.17 14.29
N ALA A 311 18.84 -15.01 13.90
CA ALA A 311 17.48 -14.58 13.61
C ALA A 311 16.83 -13.84 14.78
N THR A 312 16.97 -14.36 16.01
CA THR A 312 16.40 -13.69 17.19
C THR A 312 17.11 -12.37 17.54
N ALA A 313 18.42 -12.27 17.28
CA ALA A 313 19.15 -11.03 17.44
C ALA A 313 18.74 -9.98 16.38
N TRP A 314 18.62 -10.41 15.12
CA TRP A 314 18.18 -9.58 14.00
C TRP A 314 16.77 -9.02 14.23
N GLN A 315 15.79 -9.88 14.52
CA GLN A 315 14.42 -9.48 14.87
C GLN A 315 14.38 -8.43 15.98
N THR A 316 15.21 -8.59 17.02
CA THR A 316 15.30 -7.65 18.14
C THR A 316 15.95 -6.31 17.74
N GLY A 317 16.87 -6.33 16.76
CA GLY A 317 17.53 -5.13 16.24
C GLY A 317 16.62 -4.25 15.37
N HIS A 318 15.64 -4.86 14.69
CA HIS A 318 14.76 -4.19 13.73
C HIS A 318 13.28 -4.10 14.17
N ASP A 319 12.94 -4.46 15.42
CA ASP A 319 11.56 -4.58 15.94
C ASP A 319 10.60 -5.36 15.00
N PHE A 320 11.12 -6.42 14.39
CA PHE A 320 10.44 -7.20 13.35
C PHE A 320 10.28 -8.65 13.78
N THR A 321 9.17 -9.30 13.42
CA THR A 321 8.95 -10.74 13.69
C THR A 321 8.76 -11.52 12.39
N LEU A 322 9.49 -12.63 12.27
CA LEU A 322 9.35 -13.63 11.21
C LEU A 322 8.24 -14.64 11.55
N ASP A 323 7.51 -15.08 10.54
CA ASP A 323 6.53 -16.16 10.63
C ASP A 323 7.15 -17.47 10.14
N LEU A 324 7.46 -18.38 11.05
CA LEU A 324 8.07 -19.66 10.73
C LEU A 324 6.97 -20.68 10.35
N ALA A 325 6.91 -21.04 9.07
CA ALA A 325 6.10 -22.17 8.61
C ALA A 325 6.92 -23.46 8.82
N TYR A 326 6.41 -24.39 9.63
CA TYR A 326 7.20 -25.51 10.15
C TYR A 326 6.72 -26.90 9.72
N ASN A 327 7.66 -27.85 9.63
CA ASN A 327 7.45 -29.24 9.20
C ASN A 327 8.01 -30.22 10.25
N GLY A 328 7.13 -30.76 11.10
CA GLY A 328 7.50 -31.57 12.25
C GLY A 328 8.30 -32.84 11.93
N ALA A 329 8.10 -33.44 10.75
CA ALA A 329 8.81 -34.65 10.35
C ALA A 329 10.33 -34.42 10.28
N GLY A 330 10.77 -33.26 9.77
CA GLY A 330 12.20 -32.94 9.66
C GLY A 330 12.95 -32.96 11.00
N SER A 331 12.29 -32.68 12.13
CA SER A 331 12.91 -32.87 13.45
C SER A 331 12.88 -34.33 13.93
N VAL A 332 11.87 -35.10 13.54
CA VAL A 332 11.81 -36.54 13.84
C VAL A 332 12.91 -37.29 13.09
N ASP A 333 13.03 -37.05 11.79
CA ASP A 333 14.01 -37.68 10.90
C ASP A 333 15.45 -37.30 11.34
N GLN A 334 15.70 -35.99 11.57
CA GLN A 334 16.98 -35.54 12.13
C GLN A 334 17.35 -36.28 13.43
N ARG A 335 16.39 -36.50 14.33
CA ARG A 335 16.64 -37.22 15.59
C ARG A 335 16.86 -38.72 15.37
N GLU A 336 16.17 -39.35 14.42
CA GLU A 336 16.39 -40.76 14.09
C GLU A 336 17.83 -40.96 13.60
N ASP A 337 18.27 -40.14 12.64
CA ASP A 337 19.62 -40.21 12.06
C ASP A 337 20.73 -39.81 13.05
N ASN A 338 20.43 -38.94 14.03
CA ASN A 338 21.41 -38.37 14.94
C ASN A 338 21.25 -38.81 16.41
N ASN A 339 20.84 -40.07 16.63
CA ASN A 339 20.79 -40.71 17.96
C ASN A 339 19.94 -39.95 19.00
N GLY A 340 18.84 -39.34 18.58
CA GLY A 340 17.89 -38.56 19.39
C GLY A 340 18.15 -37.06 19.43
N VAL A 341 19.22 -36.57 18.80
CA VAL A 341 19.66 -35.17 18.88
C VAL A 341 19.16 -34.36 17.68
N ASP A 342 18.50 -33.22 17.96
CA ASP A 342 18.27 -32.17 16.97
C ASP A 342 18.44 -30.80 17.64
N ALA A 343 19.65 -30.25 17.51
CA ALA A 343 20.02 -28.99 18.14
C ALA A 343 19.27 -27.78 17.55
N LEU A 344 18.84 -27.83 16.28
CA LEU A 344 17.99 -26.79 15.69
C LEU A 344 16.64 -26.77 16.41
N ALA A 345 15.97 -27.92 16.48
CA ALA A 345 14.65 -28.00 17.10
C ALA A 345 14.70 -27.72 18.60
N ASP A 346 15.69 -28.25 19.33
CA ASP A 346 15.85 -27.96 20.76
C ASP A 346 15.99 -26.45 21.02
N LYS A 347 16.71 -25.73 20.14
CA LYS A 347 16.91 -24.27 20.20
C LYS A 347 15.65 -23.49 19.80
N LEU A 348 15.02 -23.82 18.67
CA LEU A 348 13.77 -23.20 18.23
C LEU A 348 12.64 -23.40 19.24
N ILE A 349 12.52 -24.59 19.85
CA ILE A 349 11.53 -24.89 20.89
C ILE A 349 11.84 -24.10 22.17
N ALA A 350 13.10 -23.96 22.56
CA ALA A 350 13.47 -23.10 23.69
C ALA A 350 13.06 -21.64 23.47
N ASP A 351 13.27 -21.11 22.26
CA ASP A 351 13.02 -19.71 21.89
C ASP A 351 11.64 -19.45 21.26
N ARG A 352 10.76 -20.45 21.20
CA ARG A 352 9.47 -20.45 20.44
C ARG A 352 8.55 -19.24 20.63
N ASN A 353 8.64 -18.52 21.75
CA ASN A 353 7.84 -17.33 22.02
C ASN A 353 8.38 -16.05 21.32
N LYS A 354 9.52 -16.13 20.64
CA LYS A 354 10.13 -15.03 19.86
C LYS A 354 9.69 -15.02 18.39
N PHE A 355 8.93 -16.02 17.95
CA PHE A 355 8.54 -16.23 16.55
C PHE A 355 7.03 -16.41 16.45
N ARG A 356 6.47 -16.08 15.28
CA ARG A 356 5.13 -16.55 14.91
C ARG A 356 5.27 -17.90 14.21
N TRP A 357 4.26 -18.76 14.32
CA TRP A 357 4.31 -20.15 13.84
C TRP A 357 3.09 -20.46 12.98
N ILE A 358 3.33 -20.99 11.79
CA ILE A 358 2.32 -21.43 10.82
C ILE A 358 2.51 -22.92 10.55
N ASN A 359 1.43 -23.69 10.49
CA ASN A 359 1.51 -25.10 10.13
C ASN A 359 1.92 -25.21 8.64
N HIS A 360 3.00 -25.93 8.31
CA HIS A 360 3.45 -26.10 6.92
C HIS A 360 3.25 -27.52 6.35
N THR A 361 2.33 -28.31 6.90
CA THR A 361 2.21 -29.79 6.70
C THR A 361 3.33 -30.57 7.40
N TYR A 362 3.17 -31.89 7.58
CA TYR A 362 4.04 -32.66 8.47
C TYR A 362 5.34 -33.06 7.79
N THR A 363 5.26 -33.64 6.59
CA THR A 363 6.41 -34.12 5.79
C THR A 363 6.72 -33.26 4.57
N HIS A 364 6.08 -32.09 4.41
CA HIS A 364 6.16 -31.26 3.20
C HIS A 364 5.77 -32.04 1.91
N ALA A 365 4.80 -32.95 1.99
CA ALA A 365 4.37 -33.73 0.83
C ALA A 365 3.57 -32.88 -0.18
N PHE A 366 3.81 -33.07 -1.48
CA PHE A 366 3.01 -32.44 -2.54
C PHE A 366 1.54 -32.92 -2.49
N LEU A 367 0.61 -32.03 -2.11
CA LEU A 367 -0.81 -32.31 -1.88
C LEU A 367 -1.70 -32.20 -3.12
N GLY A 368 -1.10 -32.08 -4.31
CA GLY A 368 -1.80 -31.90 -5.58
C GLY A 368 -2.32 -33.19 -6.21
N CYS A 369 -2.18 -33.29 -7.52
CA CYS A 369 -2.24 -34.57 -8.21
C CYS A 369 -0.95 -35.37 -7.95
N VAL A 370 -1.02 -36.70 -7.95
CA VAL A 370 0.19 -37.51 -7.81
C VAL A 370 1.06 -37.30 -9.05
N GLN A 371 2.27 -36.78 -8.85
CA GLN A 371 3.18 -36.42 -9.94
C GLN A 371 3.68 -37.68 -10.69
N ASP A 372 3.75 -37.59 -12.02
CA ASP A 372 4.49 -38.51 -12.89
C ASP A 372 5.80 -37.82 -13.29
N THR A 373 6.85 -38.11 -12.52
CA THR A 373 8.21 -37.56 -12.67
C THR A 373 9.06 -38.34 -13.68
N ALA A 374 8.49 -39.32 -14.39
CA ALA A 374 9.15 -39.96 -15.54
C ALA A 374 9.24 -39.05 -16.78
N VAL A 375 8.72 -37.82 -16.67
CA VAL A 375 8.84 -36.72 -17.64
C VAL A 375 9.20 -35.43 -16.91
N VAL A 376 10.00 -34.57 -17.53
CA VAL A 376 10.34 -33.23 -17.03
C VAL A 376 9.92 -32.20 -18.09
N PRO A 377 9.11 -31.17 -17.73
CA PRO A 377 8.43 -31.02 -16.44
C PRO A 377 7.45 -32.16 -16.17
N TRP A 378 7.21 -32.45 -14.89
CA TRP A 378 6.26 -33.47 -14.46
C TRP A 378 4.84 -33.16 -14.94
N LYS A 379 3.97 -34.19 -14.92
CA LYS A 379 2.53 -34.05 -15.19
C LYS A 379 1.73 -34.83 -14.15
N CYS A 380 0.43 -34.58 -14.05
CA CYS A 380 -0.43 -35.42 -13.24
C CYS A 380 -0.48 -36.87 -13.75
N ALA A 381 -0.24 -37.84 -12.86
CA ALA A 381 -0.52 -39.25 -13.12
C ALA A 381 -2.03 -39.48 -13.30
N THR A 382 -2.39 -40.48 -14.11
CA THR A 382 -3.79 -40.82 -14.41
C THR A 382 -4.19 -42.19 -13.88
N ASN A 383 -5.47 -42.34 -13.57
CA ASN A 383 -6.13 -43.61 -13.30
C ASN A 383 -6.37 -44.38 -14.61
N ALA A 384 -6.77 -45.65 -14.50
CA ALA A 384 -7.01 -46.52 -15.66
C ALA A 384 -8.17 -46.05 -16.58
N ASP A 385 -9.03 -45.15 -16.12
CA ASP A 385 -10.10 -44.50 -16.89
C ASP A 385 -9.69 -43.17 -17.54
N GLY A 386 -8.44 -42.75 -17.34
CA GLY A 386 -7.88 -41.48 -17.83
C GLY A 386 -8.12 -40.27 -16.94
N SER A 387 -8.83 -40.41 -15.81
CA SER A 387 -8.99 -39.33 -14.83
C SER A 387 -7.70 -39.04 -14.07
N THR A 388 -7.51 -37.80 -13.60
CA THR A 388 -6.36 -37.43 -12.75
C THR A 388 -6.37 -38.22 -11.43
N ARG A 389 -5.21 -38.78 -11.05
CA ARG A 389 -5.00 -39.38 -9.74
C ARG A 389 -4.62 -38.29 -8.73
N TRP A 390 -5.53 -37.99 -7.81
CA TRP A 390 -5.37 -36.97 -6.78
C TRP A 390 -4.86 -37.56 -5.46
N VAL A 391 -4.07 -36.78 -4.71
CA VAL A 391 -3.77 -37.09 -3.30
C VAL A 391 -5.09 -37.06 -2.52
N SER A 392 -5.30 -38.03 -1.62
CA SER A 392 -6.59 -38.25 -0.96
C SER A 392 -6.86 -37.24 0.15
N ARG A 393 -8.14 -37.07 0.49
CA ARG A 393 -8.58 -36.24 1.62
C ARG A 393 -7.95 -36.69 2.95
N THR A 394 -7.76 -38.00 3.14
CA THR A 394 -7.16 -38.56 4.35
C THR A 394 -5.69 -38.17 4.45
N GLU A 395 -4.91 -38.38 3.38
CA GLU A 395 -3.48 -38.00 3.35
C GLU A 395 -3.30 -36.49 3.63
N ILE A 396 -4.07 -35.63 2.97
CA ILE A 396 -4.04 -34.17 3.23
C ILE A 396 -4.42 -33.84 4.68
N SER A 397 -5.43 -34.53 5.24
CA SER A 397 -5.87 -34.30 6.61
C SER A 397 -4.84 -34.77 7.63
N ASP A 398 -4.20 -35.91 7.39
CA ASP A 398 -3.16 -36.46 8.25
C ASP A 398 -1.93 -35.55 8.25
N GLU A 399 -1.53 -35.02 7.10
CA GLU A 399 -0.45 -34.03 6.98
C GLU A 399 -0.69 -32.76 7.82
N ILE A 400 -1.92 -32.22 7.80
CA ILE A 400 -2.27 -31.05 8.61
C ILE A 400 -2.33 -31.41 10.10
N ALA A 401 -2.98 -32.53 10.44
CA ALA A 401 -3.24 -32.94 11.81
C ALA A 401 -1.99 -33.41 12.56
N ASN A 402 -1.13 -34.21 11.92
CA ASN A 402 0.11 -34.72 12.50
C ASN A 402 1.07 -33.57 12.82
N ASN A 403 1.18 -32.57 11.93
CA ASN A 403 2.03 -31.42 12.18
C ASN A 403 1.52 -30.55 13.34
N ARG A 404 0.19 -30.35 13.43
CA ARG A 404 -0.44 -29.70 14.58
C ARG A 404 -0.12 -30.45 15.88
N VAL A 405 -0.22 -31.78 15.89
CA VAL A 405 0.10 -32.61 17.06
C VAL A 405 1.59 -32.50 17.44
N PHE A 406 2.50 -32.45 16.47
CA PHE A 406 3.92 -32.17 16.71
C PHE A 406 4.10 -30.80 17.37
N GLY A 407 3.56 -29.73 16.77
CA GLY A 407 3.72 -28.36 17.29
C GLY A 407 3.11 -28.17 18.68
N GLN A 408 1.96 -28.79 18.95
CA GLN A 408 1.34 -28.82 20.29
C GLN A 408 2.19 -29.60 21.30
N THR A 409 2.81 -30.72 20.91
CA THR A 409 3.70 -31.52 21.75
C THR A 409 5.01 -30.78 22.06
N ALA A 410 5.54 -30.06 21.08
CA ALA A 410 6.68 -29.13 21.22
C ALA A 410 6.32 -27.85 22.00
N GLY A 411 5.02 -27.60 22.27
CA GLY A 411 4.53 -26.44 23.02
C GLY A 411 4.64 -25.11 22.28
N LEU A 412 4.64 -25.14 20.93
CA LEU A 412 4.66 -23.95 20.07
C LEU A 412 3.37 -23.11 20.27
N PRO A 413 3.44 -21.77 20.24
CA PRO A 413 2.28 -20.89 20.39
C PRO A 413 1.47 -20.80 19.08
N LEU A 414 0.91 -21.93 18.64
CA LEU A 414 0.20 -22.06 17.37
C LEU A 414 -1.07 -21.20 17.30
N ALA A 415 -1.39 -20.72 16.10
CA ALA A 415 -2.76 -20.48 15.68
C ALA A 415 -3.20 -21.66 14.81
N ASP A 416 -4.08 -22.51 15.33
CA ASP A 416 -4.48 -23.74 14.64
C ASP A 416 -5.24 -23.50 13.32
N ASP A 417 -5.71 -22.28 13.05
CA ASP A 417 -6.47 -21.90 11.85
C ASP A 417 -5.63 -21.42 10.65
N GLU A 418 -4.30 -21.37 10.80
CA GLU A 418 -3.33 -20.96 9.77
C GLU A 418 -2.57 -22.16 9.17
N LEU A 419 -2.52 -22.24 7.84
CA LEU A 419 -1.78 -23.26 7.08
C LEU A 419 -1.01 -22.63 5.91
N VAL A 420 0.15 -23.18 5.58
CA VAL A 420 0.73 -23.12 4.23
C VAL A 420 0.89 -24.55 3.77
N THR A 421 0.39 -24.94 2.60
CA THR A 421 0.68 -26.27 2.06
C THR A 421 2.08 -26.28 1.44
N GLY A 422 2.83 -27.37 1.57
CA GLY A 422 4.17 -27.47 0.96
C GLY A 422 4.13 -27.17 -0.54
N GLU A 423 5.07 -26.39 -1.07
CA GLU A 423 5.06 -25.83 -2.45
C GLU A 423 3.81 -24.99 -2.85
N HIS A 424 2.96 -24.62 -1.89
CA HIS A 424 1.55 -24.19 -2.11
C HIS A 424 0.67 -25.25 -2.79
N SER A 425 1.07 -26.52 -2.73
CA SER A 425 0.45 -27.66 -3.41
C SER A 425 -0.99 -27.93 -2.94
N GLY A 426 -1.72 -28.72 -3.72
CA GLY A 426 -3.17 -28.89 -3.56
C GLY A 426 -3.99 -27.70 -4.09
N LEU A 427 -3.44 -26.49 -4.14
CA LEU A 427 -3.94 -25.42 -5.01
C LEU A 427 -3.50 -25.69 -6.47
N LYS A 428 -4.09 -24.98 -7.44
CA LYS A 428 -3.68 -25.00 -8.85
C LYS A 428 -2.18 -24.66 -9.02
N VAL A 429 -1.50 -25.35 -9.93
CA VAL A 429 -0.12 -25.07 -10.36
C VAL A 429 -0.09 -25.12 -11.88
N LEU A 430 0.25 -24.02 -12.55
CA LEU A 430 0.16 -23.92 -14.01
C LEU A 430 1.53 -24.16 -14.68
N PRO A 431 1.59 -24.88 -15.82
CA PRO A 431 0.48 -25.54 -16.53
C PRO A 431 0.13 -26.97 -16.05
N GLN A 432 0.92 -27.58 -15.17
CA GLN A 432 0.92 -29.03 -14.88
C GLN A 432 -0.38 -29.52 -14.22
N GLN A 433 -1.00 -28.69 -13.37
CA GLN A 433 -2.21 -28.97 -12.60
C GLN A 433 -3.14 -27.74 -12.58
N PRO A 434 -3.95 -27.50 -13.63
CA PRO A 434 -4.71 -26.26 -13.82
C PRO A 434 -5.91 -26.05 -12.89
N THR A 435 -6.20 -27.00 -12.00
CA THR A 435 -7.26 -26.93 -10.99
C THR A 435 -6.69 -27.30 -9.62
N ASP A 436 -7.32 -26.81 -8.54
CA ASP A 436 -7.03 -27.32 -7.19
C ASP A 436 -7.32 -28.83 -7.10
N ASN A 437 -6.67 -29.52 -6.16
CA ASN A 437 -7.04 -30.88 -5.76
C ASN A 437 -8.45 -30.83 -5.13
N PRO A 438 -9.45 -31.58 -5.66
CA PRO A 438 -10.82 -31.55 -5.16
C PRO A 438 -10.96 -32.00 -3.69
N ASN A 439 -9.95 -32.69 -3.14
CA ASN A 439 -9.92 -33.11 -1.75
C ASN A 439 -9.43 -32.02 -0.79
N LEU A 440 -8.68 -31.00 -1.26
CA LEU A 440 -8.05 -29.99 -0.40
C LEU A 440 -9.10 -29.23 0.42
N ALA A 441 -10.07 -28.60 -0.25
CA ALA A 441 -11.14 -27.83 0.39
C ALA A 441 -11.87 -28.61 1.51
N LEU A 442 -12.04 -29.92 1.32
CA LEU A 442 -12.68 -30.81 2.27
C LEU A 442 -11.80 -31.15 3.49
N ALA A 443 -10.49 -31.29 3.30
CA ALA A 443 -9.52 -31.54 4.37
C ALA A 443 -9.19 -30.27 5.18
N LEU A 444 -9.12 -29.09 4.53
CA LEU A 444 -9.02 -27.79 5.21
C LEU A 444 -10.20 -27.59 6.17
N THR A 445 -11.41 -27.95 5.70
CA THR A 445 -12.64 -27.86 6.51
C THR A 445 -12.64 -28.82 7.69
N ASP A 446 -12.22 -30.08 7.52
CA ASP A 446 -12.12 -31.04 8.63
C ASP A 446 -11.14 -30.59 9.72
N ASN A 447 -10.05 -29.95 9.31
CA ASN A 447 -8.99 -29.49 10.20
C ASN A 447 -9.24 -28.10 10.80
N GLY A 448 -10.34 -27.42 10.42
CA GLY A 448 -10.69 -26.10 10.93
C GLY A 448 -9.79 -24.96 10.42
N ILE A 449 -9.18 -25.12 9.24
CA ILE A 449 -8.33 -24.10 8.63
C ILE A 449 -9.18 -22.94 8.13
N GLY A 450 -8.88 -21.73 8.58
CA GLY A 450 -9.52 -20.47 8.16
C GLY A 450 -8.70 -19.69 7.13
N TRP A 451 -7.39 -19.91 7.10
CA TRP A 451 -6.45 -19.16 6.26
C TRP A 451 -5.39 -20.10 5.67
N THR A 452 -5.18 -20.04 4.36
CA THR A 452 -4.14 -20.82 3.68
C THR A 452 -3.25 -19.90 2.83
N GLY A 453 -1.93 -20.03 2.92
CA GLY A 453 -1.03 -19.31 2.01
C GLY A 453 -1.26 -19.71 0.54
N SER A 454 -1.17 -18.75 -0.37
CA SER A 454 -1.11 -18.97 -1.83
C SER A 454 0.01 -18.13 -2.44
N ASP A 455 0.51 -18.49 -3.62
CA ASP A 455 1.53 -17.71 -4.31
C ASP A 455 0.87 -16.58 -5.12
N ASN A 456 1.27 -15.33 -4.87
CA ASN A 456 0.72 -14.14 -5.54
C ASN A 456 1.00 -14.13 -7.06
N SER A 457 2.08 -14.75 -7.54
CA SER A 457 2.37 -14.86 -8.98
C SER A 457 1.36 -15.75 -9.73
N ARG A 458 0.73 -16.70 -9.02
CA ARG A 458 -0.22 -17.71 -9.56
C ARG A 458 -1.68 -17.44 -9.16
N ASP A 459 -1.88 -16.78 -8.02
CA ASP A 459 -3.17 -16.61 -7.36
C ASP A 459 -3.21 -15.28 -6.56
N PRO A 460 -3.14 -14.11 -7.23
CA PRO A 460 -2.98 -12.79 -6.58
C PRO A 460 -4.22 -12.29 -5.83
N GLY A 461 -5.38 -12.92 -6.05
CA GLY A 461 -6.65 -12.56 -5.45
C GLY A 461 -7.03 -13.51 -4.29
N PRO A 462 -7.39 -12.99 -3.10
CA PRO A 462 -7.96 -13.80 -2.02
C PRO A 462 -9.25 -14.50 -2.49
N ARG A 463 -9.33 -15.82 -2.30
CA ARG A 463 -10.48 -16.65 -2.69
C ARG A 463 -10.79 -17.71 -1.64
N GLN A 464 -11.99 -18.28 -1.69
CA GLN A 464 -12.41 -19.35 -0.78
C GLN A 464 -11.96 -20.73 -1.28
N VAL A 465 -11.44 -21.56 -0.37
CA VAL A 465 -11.07 -22.97 -0.57
C VAL A 465 -11.59 -23.77 0.64
N GLY A 466 -12.82 -24.28 0.53
CA GLY A 466 -13.50 -24.89 1.67
C GLY A 466 -13.88 -23.84 2.72
N SER A 467 -13.47 -24.04 3.97
CA SER A 467 -13.56 -23.05 5.05
C SER A 467 -12.46 -21.96 4.99
N ALA A 468 -11.38 -22.19 4.26
CA ALA A 468 -10.22 -21.32 4.25
C ALA A 468 -10.33 -20.21 3.22
N THR A 469 -9.78 -19.04 3.52
CA THR A 469 -9.51 -17.99 2.54
C THR A 469 -8.02 -18.02 2.17
N THR A 470 -7.68 -17.90 0.89
CA THR A 470 -6.27 -17.78 0.48
C THR A 470 -5.68 -16.43 0.92
N VAL A 471 -4.42 -16.46 1.34
CA VAL A 471 -3.59 -15.29 1.62
C VAL A 471 -2.45 -15.30 0.60
N PRO A 472 -2.56 -14.52 -0.49
CA PRO A 472 -1.50 -14.42 -1.49
C PRO A 472 -0.21 -13.87 -0.89
N ARG A 473 0.91 -14.51 -1.19
CA ARG A 473 2.25 -14.18 -0.69
C ARG A 473 3.17 -13.85 -1.87
N TYR A 474 3.98 -12.80 -1.75
CA TYR A 474 4.98 -12.44 -2.75
C TYR A 474 6.18 -13.39 -2.66
N PRO A 475 6.56 -14.09 -3.74
CA PRO A 475 7.88 -14.74 -3.78
C PRO A 475 8.97 -13.67 -3.78
N MET A 476 10.06 -13.94 -3.07
CA MET A 476 11.30 -13.18 -3.22
C MET A 476 12.26 -13.93 -4.15
N ASN A 477 13.07 -13.24 -4.95
CA ASN A 477 14.09 -13.87 -5.81
C ASN A 477 15.36 -14.25 -5.02
N VAL A 478 15.14 -14.89 -3.87
CA VAL A 478 16.12 -15.58 -3.03
C VAL A 478 15.60 -17.01 -2.92
N PHE A 479 16.19 -17.93 -3.68
CA PHE A 479 15.59 -19.22 -4.02
C PHE A 479 15.70 -20.24 -2.89
N TYR A 480 14.73 -21.14 -2.81
CA TYR A 480 14.55 -22.08 -1.70
C TYR A 480 15.73 -23.06 -1.48
N ASN A 481 16.52 -23.25 -2.53
CA ASN A 481 17.55 -24.25 -2.72
C ASN A 481 18.98 -23.67 -2.69
N ALA A 482 19.14 -22.39 -2.32
CA ALA A 482 20.43 -21.71 -2.23
C ALA A 482 20.80 -21.34 -0.78
N GLY A 483 22.00 -21.79 -0.35
CA GLY A 483 22.57 -21.47 0.98
C GLY A 483 23.74 -20.49 0.89
N HIS A 484 24.48 -20.53 -0.22
CA HIS A 484 25.55 -19.59 -0.54
C HIS A 484 25.17 -18.55 -1.60
N ALA A 485 25.74 -17.35 -1.48
CA ALA A 485 25.51 -16.27 -2.44
C ALA A 485 25.92 -16.63 -3.88
N ALA A 486 26.97 -17.46 -4.04
CA ALA A 486 27.42 -17.91 -5.36
C ALA A 486 26.46 -18.88 -6.04
N GLU A 487 25.76 -19.72 -5.26
CA GLU A 487 24.75 -20.66 -5.77
C GLU A 487 23.52 -19.92 -6.24
N GLN A 488 23.05 -18.95 -5.43
CA GLN A 488 21.96 -18.05 -5.79
C GLN A 488 22.23 -17.31 -7.11
N VAL A 489 23.44 -16.81 -7.34
CA VAL A 489 23.78 -16.10 -8.59
C VAL A 489 23.88 -17.07 -9.78
N ASP A 490 24.38 -18.27 -9.56
CA ASP A 490 24.51 -19.28 -10.60
C ASP A 490 23.15 -19.81 -11.07
N GLU A 491 22.21 -20.08 -10.14
CA GLU A 491 20.83 -20.42 -10.48
C GLU A 491 20.08 -19.23 -11.11
N TYR A 492 20.29 -18.01 -10.60
CA TYR A 492 19.73 -16.79 -11.22
C TYR A 492 20.22 -16.61 -12.65
N ASN A 493 21.50 -16.89 -12.92
CA ASN A 493 22.04 -16.94 -14.28
C ASN A 493 21.38 -18.05 -15.11
N TRP A 494 21.16 -19.23 -14.55
CA TRP A 494 20.49 -20.34 -15.24
C TRP A 494 19.05 -20.00 -15.66
N ILE A 495 18.30 -19.30 -14.81
CA ILE A 495 16.90 -18.90 -15.08
C ILE A 495 16.83 -17.70 -16.03
N TYR A 496 17.60 -16.64 -15.74
CA TYR A 496 17.44 -15.33 -16.37
C TYR A 496 18.42 -15.03 -17.53
N THR A 497 19.36 -15.90 -17.88
CA THR A 497 20.21 -15.69 -19.08
C THR A 497 19.71 -16.48 -20.29
N SER A 498 20.00 -15.95 -21.49
CA SER A 498 19.67 -16.62 -22.75
C SER A 498 20.45 -17.92 -22.94
N ARG A 499 19.95 -18.82 -23.79
CA ARG A 499 20.67 -20.07 -24.14
C ARG A 499 22.02 -19.81 -24.79
N ALA A 500 22.14 -18.69 -25.50
CA ALA A 500 23.38 -18.23 -26.10
C ALA A 500 24.44 -17.81 -25.08
N GLN A 501 24.04 -17.55 -23.82
CA GLN A 501 24.89 -17.13 -22.71
C GLN A 501 25.15 -18.24 -21.68
N GLY A 502 24.52 -19.41 -21.84
CA GLY A 502 24.67 -20.57 -20.96
C GLY A 502 23.47 -20.88 -20.07
N GLY A 503 22.42 -20.05 -20.08
CA GLY A 503 21.20 -20.30 -19.32
C GLY A 503 20.28 -21.36 -19.93
N SER A 504 19.27 -21.75 -19.16
CA SER A 504 18.18 -22.67 -19.56
C SER A 504 17.37 -22.19 -20.76
N GLY A 505 17.26 -20.87 -20.93
CA GLY A 505 16.30 -20.20 -21.80
C GLY A 505 14.88 -20.12 -21.25
N ILE A 506 14.66 -20.32 -19.95
CA ILE A 506 13.37 -20.05 -19.30
C ILE A 506 12.92 -18.60 -19.58
N CYS A 507 13.84 -17.65 -19.53
CA CYS A 507 13.58 -16.25 -19.88
C CYS A 507 13.18 -16.02 -21.35
N GLU A 508 13.63 -16.88 -22.28
CA GLU A 508 13.29 -16.82 -23.71
C GLU A 508 11.90 -17.44 -23.98
N ASP A 509 11.57 -18.50 -23.26
CA ASP A 509 10.34 -19.29 -23.43
C ASP A 509 9.13 -18.63 -22.74
N ASN A 510 9.36 -17.82 -21.70
CA ASN A 510 8.32 -17.20 -20.88
C ASN A 510 8.38 -15.65 -20.85
N PRO A 511 8.50 -14.95 -22.00
CA PRO A 511 8.74 -13.50 -22.07
C PRO A 511 7.57 -12.63 -21.56
N ALA A 512 6.46 -13.25 -21.14
CA ALA A 512 5.32 -12.57 -20.52
C ALA A 512 5.45 -12.44 -18.98
N THR A 513 6.38 -13.19 -18.36
CA THR A 513 6.55 -13.25 -16.89
C THR A 513 8.00 -13.10 -16.43
N THR A 514 8.95 -13.01 -17.36
CA THR A 514 10.39 -12.87 -17.06
C THR A 514 11.10 -12.18 -18.22
N THR A 515 12.19 -11.48 -17.91
CA THR A 515 13.06 -10.77 -18.86
C THR A 515 14.45 -11.42 -18.84
N CYS A 516 15.08 -11.60 -20.00
CA CYS A 516 16.46 -12.08 -20.04
C CYS A 516 17.46 -10.97 -19.67
N LEU A 517 18.44 -11.30 -18.84
CA LEU A 517 19.63 -10.47 -18.58
C LEU A 517 20.44 -10.23 -19.86
N ALA A 518 21.04 -9.04 -19.97
CA ALA A 518 21.91 -8.68 -21.08
C ALA A 518 23.25 -9.47 -21.09
N ALA A 519 23.69 -9.98 -19.92
CA ALA A 519 24.82 -10.88 -19.74
C ALA A 519 24.67 -11.66 -18.41
N PRO A 520 25.34 -12.82 -18.24
CA PRO A 520 25.45 -13.46 -16.93
C PRO A 520 26.14 -12.57 -15.89
N LEU A 521 25.65 -12.62 -14.66
CA LEU A 521 26.22 -11.98 -13.49
C LEU A 521 27.48 -12.72 -13.02
N ASP A 522 28.42 -11.99 -12.40
CA ASP A 522 29.60 -12.59 -11.75
C ASP A 522 29.16 -13.35 -10.49
N THR A 523 29.49 -14.64 -10.37
CA THR A 523 29.07 -15.48 -9.23
C THR A 523 29.73 -15.12 -7.90
N THR A 524 30.72 -14.21 -7.88
CA THR A 524 31.33 -13.69 -6.66
C THR A 524 30.67 -12.40 -6.17
N THR A 525 30.27 -11.50 -7.08
CA THR A 525 29.79 -10.15 -6.70
C THR A 525 28.33 -9.88 -7.07
N GLY A 526 27.78 -10.57 -8.08
CA GLY A 526 26.43 -10.35 -8.61
C GLY A 526 25.30 -10.48 -7.59
N TYR A 527 25.51 -11.19 -6.49
CA TYR A 527 24.52 -11.23 -5.41
C TYR A 527 24.36 -9.86 -4.76
N ALA A 528 25.47 -9.26 -4.32
CA ALA A 528 25.50 -7.96 -3.66
C ALA A 528 25.33 -6.78 -4.63
N ASP A 529 25.86 -6.92 -5.85
CA ASP A 529 25.87 -5.84 -6.85
C ASP A 529 24.57 -5.76 -7.66
N HIS A 530 23.84 -6.87 -7.85
CA HIS A 530 22.65 -6.93 -8.72
C HIS A 530 21.40 -7.48 -8.01
N ILE A 531 21.46 -8.70 -7.47
CA ILE A 531 20.25 -9.38 -6.95
C ILE A 531 19.69 -8.68 -5.71
N VAL A 532 20.55 -8.36 -4.72
CA VAL A 532 20.12 -7.69 -3.49
C VAL A 532 19.53 -6.30 -3.73
N PRO A 533 20.17 -5.38 -4.52
CA PRO A 533 19.56 -4.10 -4.86
C PRO A 533 18.23 -4.22 -5.60
N LEU A 534 18.12 -5.12 -6.57
CA LEU A 534 16.90 -5.32 -7.34
C LEU A 534 15.74 -5.83 -6.49
N GLU A 535 15.96 -6.91 -5.73
CA GLU A 535 14.95 -7.48 -4.84
C GLU A 535 14.54 -6.50 -3.74
N THR A 536 15.50 -5.71 -3.22
CA THR A 536 15.22 -4.63 -2.26
C THR A 536 14.25 -3.59 -2.85
N LYS A 537 14.50 -3.10 -4.08
CA LYS A 537 13.62 -2.14 -4.76
C LYS A 537 12.23 -2.73 -4.99
N ILE A 538 12.13 -3.99 -5.43
CA ILE A 538 10.86 -4.69 -5.64
C ILE A 538 10.06 -4.83 -4.34
N ALA A 539 10.69 -5.39 -3.29
CA ALA A 539 10.03 -5.64 -2.02
C ALA A 539 9.64 -4.33 -1.30
N LEU A 540 10.53 -3.33 -1.28
CA LEU A 540 10.19 -1.99 -0.77
C LEU A 540 9.04 -1.37 -1.58
N GLY A 541 9.01 -1.55 -2.90
CA GLY A 541 7.89 -1.17 -3.75
C GLY A 541 6.54 -1.74 -3.26
N HIS A 542 6.49 -3.01 -2.83
CA HIS A 542 5.29 -3.60 -2.21
C HIS A 542 4.97 -3.02 -0.83
N VAL A 543 5.97 -2.74 0.01
CA VAL A 543 5.78 -2.10 1.33
C VAL A 543 5.15 -0.70 1.18
N LEU A 544 5.57 0.05 0.16
CA LEU A 544 5.10 1.41 -0.15
C LEU A 544 3.71 1.46 -0.83
N SER A 545 3.14 0.34 -1.26
CA SER A 545 1.88 0.32 -2.04
C SER A 545 0.60 0.13 -1.20
N ASN A 546 0.71 0.20 0.14
CA ASN A 546 -0.38 -0.09 1.07
C ASN A 546 -0.97 -1.51 0.88
N ASP A 547 -0.15 -2.48 0.44
CA ASP A 547 -0.57 -3.88 0.25
C ASP A 547 -0.16 -4.75 1.46
N PRO A 548 -1.11 -5.37 2.18
CA PRO A 548 -0.79 -6.16 3.38
C PRO A 548 -0.24 -7.56 3.11
N LYS A 549 -0.15 -8.02 1.85
CA LYS A 549 0.36 -9.38 1.52
C LYS A 549 1.78 -9.60 2.07
N PRO A 550 2.08 -10.76 2.69
CA PRO A 550 3.43 -11.08 3.14
C PRO A 550 4.33 -11.45 1.94
N HIS A 551 5.63 -11.40 2.16
CA HIS A 551 6.63 -12.06 1.30
C HIS A 551 6.93 -13.47 1.87
N PHE A 552 7.53 -14.36 1.07
CA PHE A 552 8.04 -15.63 1.56
C PHE A 552 9.45 -15.96 1.05
N ILE A 553 10.19 -16.63 1.93
CA ILE A 553 11.53 -17.21 1.76
C ILE A 553 11.54 -18.58 2.46
N HIS A 554 12.66 -19.31 2.43
CA HIS A 554 12.77 -20.66 3.01
C HIS A 554 13.89 -20.71 4.06
N GLN A 555 13.94 -21.77 4.86
CA GLN A 555 14.89 -21.88 5.98
C GLN A 555 16.36 -21.89 5.52
N SER A 556 16.66 -22.45 4.34
CA SER A 556 17.96 -22.36 3.67
C SER A 556 18.50 -20.93 3.60
N ASN A 557 17.63 -19.95 3.31
CA ASN A 557 18.02 -18.55 3.11
C ASN A 557 18.43 -17.86 4.42
N LEU A 558 18.16 -18.47 5.58
CA LEU A 558 18.63 -18.04 6.90
C LEU A 558 19.85 -18.83 7.39
N ALA A 559 20.20 -19.93 6.72
CA ALA A 559 21.35 -20.78 7.01
C ALA A 559 22.61 -20.31 6.25
N GLU A 560 23.76 -20.92 6.56
CA GLU A 560 25.04 -20.72 5.85
C GLU A 560 25.45 -19.23 5.68
N ASP A 561 25.45 -18.69 4.45
CA ASP A 561 25.79 -17.27 4.19
C ASP A 561 24.68 -16.30 4.66
N ARG A 562 23.49 -16.84 4.93
CA ARG A 562 22.26 -16.16 5.38
C ARG A 562 21.76 -15.12 4.38
N ILE A 563 21.67 -15.56 3.12
CA ILE A 563 21.43 -14.71 1.95
C ILE A 563 20.17 -13.83 2.04
N ALA A 564 19.13 -14.21 2.79
CA ALA A 564 17.96 -13.34 2.94
C ALA A 564 18.23 -11.99 3.62
N TYR A 565 19.10 -11.93 4.64
CA TYR A 565 19.23 -10.73 5.48
C TYR A 565 19.72 -9.47 4.76
N PRO A 566 20.69 -9.52 3.82
CA PRO A 566 21.01 -8.37 2.98
C PRO A 566 19.80 -7.69 2.33
N VAL A 567 18.84 -8.46 1.84
CA VAL A 567 17.60 -7.93 1.23
C VAL A 567 16.66 -7.38 2.31
N LEU A 568 16.43 -8.14 3.39
CA LEU A 568 15.54 -7.71 4.48
C LEU A 568 16.03 -6.42 5.16
N ASN A 569 17.35 -6.27 5.33
CA ASN A 569 17.98 -5.05 5.79
C ASN A 569 17.75 -3.91 4.78
N GLY A 570 17.98 -4.15 3.49
CA GLY A 570 17.74 -3.15 2.44
C GLY A 570 16.31 -2.60 2.45
N VAL A 571 15.31 -3.46 2.67
CA VAL A 571 13.90 -3.06 2.76
C VAL A 571 13.61 -2.25 4.02
N LEU A 572 14.10 -2.70 5.19
CA LEU A 572 13.82 -2.03 6.47
C LEU A 572 14.62 -0.73 6.63
N ASP A 573 15.92 -0.75 6.37
CA ASP A 573 16.78 0.44 6.42
C ASP A 573 16.35 1.47 5.34
N GLY A 574 15.93 0.98 4.17
CA GLY A 574 15.37 1.82 3.09
C GLY A 574 14.03 2.46 3.47
N TYR A 575 13.17 1.73 4.20
CA TYR A 575 11.92 2.27 4.73
C TYR A 575 12.17 3.33 5.83
N ASP A 576 13.04 3.03 6.79
CA ASP A 576 13.39 3.93 7.89
C ASP A 576 14.08 5.22 7.41
N ALA A 577 14.78 5.18 6.27
CA ALA A 577 15.35 6.37 5.61
C ALA A 577 14.31 7.28 4.92
N LEU A 578 13.06 6.83 4.78
CA LEU A 578 11.99 7.53 4.07
C LEU A 578 10.89 8.06 5.01
N PHE A 579 10.61 7.36 6.12
CA PHE A 579 9.48 7.64 7.01
C PHE A 579 9.88 8.13 8.40
N ALA A 580 9.06 9.03 8.94
CA ALA A 580 9.16 9.45 10.33
C ALA A 580 8.72 8.32 11.28
N ALA A 581 9.25 8.35 12.51
CA ALA A 581 9.03 7.29 13.51
C ALA A 581 7.56 7.11 13.97
N ASP A 582 6.63 7.99 13.59
CA ASP A 582 5.18 7.82 13.82
C ASP A 582 4.47 7.03 12.70
N THR A 583 5.24 6.61 11.69
CA THR A 583 4.80 5.89 10.49
C THR A 583 5.58 4.56 10.36
N PRO A 584 5.63 3.70 11.39
CA PRO A 584 6.37 2.44 11.34
C PRO A 584 5.75 1.47 10.32
N VAL A 585 6.55 0.51 9.86
CA VAL A 585 6.05 -0.61 9.04
C VAL A 585 5.15 -1.54 9.89
N VAL A 586 4.06 -2.03 9.32
CA VAL A 586 3.08 -2.86 10.03
C VAL A 586 3.37 -4.36 9.77
N ASN A 587 3.94 -5.03 10.78
CA ASN A 587 4.28 -6.45 10.73
C ASN A 587 3.14 -7.36 11.23
N LEU A 588 2.19 -7.68 10.34
CA LEU A 588 1.05 -8.58 10.63
C LEU A 588 1.41 -10.06 10.44
N ARG A 589 0.72 -10.95 11.17
CA ARG A 589 0.72 -12.40 10.92
C ARG A 589 -0.23 -12.77 9.77
N MET A 590 -0.07 -13.95 9.19
CA MET A 590 -0.86 -14.41 8.03
C MET A 590 -2.39 -14.22 8.16
N LYS A 591 -3.03 -14.61 9.27
CA LYS A 591 -4.49 -14.46 9.42
C LYS A 591 -4.97 -13.04 9.65
N ASP A 592 -4.11 -12.18 10.20
CA ASP A 592 -4.44 -10.77 10.37
C ASP A 592 -4.31 -10.05 9.03
N VAL A 593 -3.33 -10.42 8.19
CA VAL A 593 -3.30 -10.05 6.76
C VAL A 593 -4.53 -10.55 6.03
N GLY A 594 -4.90 -11.83 6.17
CA GLY A 594 -6.10 -12.39 5.54
C GLY A 594 -7.38 -11.67 5.97
N THR A 595 -7.47 -11.29 7.25
CA THR A 595 -8.57 -10.49 7.79
C THR A 595 -8.61 -9.09 7.19
N GLU A 596 -7.46 -8.42 7.06
CA GLU A 596 -7.35 -7.11 6.41
C GLU A 596 -7.77 -7.17 4.93
N LEU A 597 -7.23 -8.13 4.16
CA LEU A 597 -7.60 -8.37 2.76
C LEU A 597 -9.12 -8.62 2.61
N LYS A 598 -9.70 -9.43 3.50
CA LYS A 598 -11.15 -9.71 3.51
C LYS A 598 -11.99 -8.48 3.83
N ARG A 599 -11.56 -7.64 4.78
CA ARG A 599 -12.21 -6.37 5.12
C ARG A 599 -12.18 -5.40 3.94
N ARG A 600 -11.00 -5.20 3.33
CA ARG A 600 -10.84 -4.36 2.13
C ARG A 600 -11.73 -4.83 0.98
N ALA A 601 -11.78 -6.13 0.71
CA ALA A 601 -12.64 -6.69 -0.34
C ALA A 601 -14.15 -6.45 -0.06
N ALA A 602 -14.59 -6.67 1.18
CA ALA A 602 -15.99 -6.41 1.58
C ALA A 602 -16.35 -4.91 1.52
N TRP A 603 -15.42 -4.05 1.95
CA TRP A 603 -15.55 -2.59 1.90
C TRP A 603 -15.62 -2.07 0.45
N ALA A 604 -14.69 -2.49 -0.40
CA ALA A 604 -14.68 -2.14 -1.82
C ALA A 604 -15.98 -2.58 -2.53
N ALA A 605 -16.47 -3.80 -2.25
CA ALA A 605 -17.75 -4.27 -2.77
C ALA A 605 -18.94 -3.41 -2.29
N ALA A 606 -18.94 -2.98 -1.02
CA ALA A 606 -19.98 -2.10 -0.47
C ALA A 606 -19.96 -0.70 -1.10
N LEU A 607 -18.78 -0.15 -1.39
CA LEU A 607 -18.60 1.10 -2.13
C LEU A 607 -19.09 0.99 -3.59
N GLN A 608 -18.67 -0.06 -4.31
CA GLN A 608 -19.08 -0.33 -5.69
C GLN A 608 -20.60 -0.54 -5.82
N ALA A 609 -21.23 -1.17 -4.83
CA ALA A 609 -22.68 -1.33 -4.76
C ALA A 609 -23.44 -0.03 -4.42
N GLY A 610 -22.76 1.10 -4.17
CA GLY A 610 -23.39 2.36 -3.74
C GLY A 610 -24.09 2.27 -2.38
N SER A 611 -23.69 1.29 -1.55
CA SER A 611 -24.38 0.96 -0.28
C SER A 611 -23.81 1.66 0.95
N VAL A 612 -22.74 2.46 0.75
CA VAL A 612 -22.11 3.29 1.79
C VAL A 612 -22.49 4.74 1.56
N THR A 613 -22.93 5.42 2.61
CA THR A 613 -23.10 6.87 2.65
C THR A 613 -22.25 7.42 3.79
N ALA A 614 -21.40 8.40 3.52
CA ALA A 614 -20.66 9.10 4.56
C ALA A 614 -20.65 10.59 4.30
N TYR A 615 -20.74 11.38 5.36
CA TYR A 615 -20.75 12.84 5.28
C TYR A 615 -20.32 13.48 6.59
N ARG A 616 -19.83 14.71 6.50
CA ARG A 616 -19.49 15.58 7.62
C ARG A 616 -20.53 16.69 7.76
N ILE A 617 -20.93 16.99 9.00
CA ILE A 617 -21.66 18.19 9.40
C ILE A 617 -20.95 18.76 10.63
N GLY A 618 -20.33 19.93 10.50
CA GLY A 618 -19.59 20.57 11.60
C GLY A 618 -18.39 19.73 12.08
N ASP A 619 -18.46 19.25 13.31
CA ASP A 619 -17.49 18.38 13.99
C ASP A 619 -17.88 16.89 13.98
N VAL A 620 -19.01 16.52 13.39
CA VAL A 620 -19.47 15.12 13.32
C VAL A 620 -19.35 14.57 11.90
N VAL A 621 -18.67 13.43 11.77
CA VAL A 621 -18.73 12.55 10.60
C VAL A 621 -19.74 11.44 10.87
N THR A 622 -20.68 11.28 9.96
CA THR A 622 -21.66 10.20 9.98
C THR A 622 -21.32 9.21 8.87
N VAL A 623 -21.31 7.90 9.19
CA VAL A 623 -21.10 6.82 8.21
C VAL A 623 -22.20 5.77 8.34
N GLU A 624 -22.86 5.47 7.23
CA GLU A 624 -23.83 4.39 7.07
C GLU A 624 -23.27 3.37 6.08
N ALA A 625 -23.27 2.10 6.47
CA ALA A 625 -22.83 0.97 5.65
C ALA A 625 -23.65 -0.28 6.01
N PRO A 626 -23.74 -1.32 5.15
CA PRO A 626 -24.52 -2.52 5.43
C PRO A 626 -24.09 -3.24 6.72
N ALA A 627 -25.05 -3.87 7.39
CA ALA A 627 -24.75 -4.65 8.60
C ALA A 627 -23.77 -5.80 8.29
N GLY A 628 -22.70 -5.92 9.10
CA GLY A 628 -21.66 -6.92 8.91
C GLY A 628 -20.54 -6.51 7.93
N VAL A 629 -20.60 -5.30 7.36
CA VAL A 629 -19.43 -4.66 6.74
C VAL A 629 -18.68 -3.88 7.81
N ASP A 630 -17.38 -4.12 7.95
CA ASP A 630 -16.51 -3.26 8.75
C ASP A 630 -16.26 -1.95 7.98
N VAL A 631 -16.42 -0.81 8.67
CA VAL A 631 -16.16 0.55 8.18
C VAL A 631 -14.74 0.95 8.54
N THR A 632 -14.02 1.57 7.60
CA THR A 632 -12.70 2.17 7.84
C THR A 632 -12.72 3.68 7.54
N ALA A 633 -11.97 4.44 8.31
CA ALA A 633 -11.77 5.88 8.13
C ALA A 633 -10.40 6.31 8.68
N THR A 634 -9.83 7.35 8.09
CA THR A 634 -8.76 8.17 8.67
C THR A 634 -9.37 9.46 9.21
N VAL A 635 -9.06 9.76 10.45
CA VAL A 635 -9.53 10.95 11.18
C VAL A 635 -8.41 11.50 12.08
N PRO A 636 -8.46 12.76 12.52
CA PRO A 636 -7.44 13.30 13.41
C PRO A 636 -7.43 12.60 14.77
N THR A 637 -6.24 12.43 15.33
CA THR A 637 -6.05 11.84 16.67
C THR A 637 -6.90 12.56 17.73
N GLY A 638 -7.57 11.77 18.57
CA GLY A 638 -8.54 12.28 19.56
C GLY A 638 -10.00 12.29 19.09
N THR A 639 -10.27 11.91 17.83
CA THR A 639 -11.63 11.60 17.36
C THR A 639 -12.24 10.45 18.18
N THR A 640 -13.54 10.54 18.47
CA THR A 640 -14.25 9.52 19.27
C THR A 640 -15.44 8.90 18.54
N LEU A 641 -15.64 7.61 18.79
CA LEU A 641 -16.84 6.85 18.43
C LEU A 641 -17.59 6.51 19.73
N ALA A 642 -18.85 6.95 19.85
CA ALA A 642 -19.66 6.74 21.06
C ALA A 642 -18.96 7.12 22.38
N GLY A 643 -18.11 8.15 22.36
CA GLY A 643 -17.34 8.64 23.51
C GLY A 643 -16.05 7.85 23.83
N SER A 644 -15.71 6.81 23.06
CA SER A 644 -14.42 6.11 23.13
C SER A 644 -13.50 6.58 22.01
N ALA A 645 -12.17 6.55 22.20
CA ALA A 645 -11.24 6.89 21.13
C ALA A 645 -11.41 5.96 19.91
N PHE A 646 -11.38 6.52 18.70
CA PHE A 646 -11.48 5.75 17.46
C PHE A 646 -10.10 5.41 16.88
N GLY A 647 -9.96 4.19 16.37
CA GLY A 647 -8.78 3.74 15.63
C GLY A 647 -7.49 3.63 16.46
N THR A 648 -6.37 3.50 15.76
CA THR A 648 -5.01 3.61 16.31
C THR A 648 -4.23 4.67 15.55
N ALA A 649 -3.32 5.36 16.24
CA ALA A 649 -2.49 6.40 15.64
C ALA A 649 -1.53 5.82 14.59
N TYR A 650 -1.35 6.55 13.49
CA TYR A 650 -0.43 6.22 12.40
C TYR A 650 -0.27 7.46 11.50
N ALA A 651 0.97 7.87 11.18
CA ALA A 651 1.25 8.98 10.26
C ALA A 651 0.48 10.27 10.57
N GLY A 652 0.58 10.78 11.80
CA GLY A 652 -0.15 11.94 12.33
C GLY A 652 -1.66 11.76 12.56
N GLY A 653 -2.31 10.84 11.82
CA GLY A 653 -3.74 10.54 11.91
C GLY A 653 -4.06 9.39 12.88
N ALA A 654 -5.34 9.04 12.94
CA ALA A 654 -5.86 7.83 13.58
C ALA A 654 -6.80 7.08 12.61
N SER A 655 -6.58 5.78 12.46
CA SER A 655 -7.35 4.94 11.53
C SER A 655 -7.63 3.55 12.07
N GLY A 656 -8.65 2.87 11.55
CA GLY A 656 -8.98 1.49 11.91
C GLY A 656 -10.38 1.07 11.49
N TRP A 657 -10.67 -0.21 11.71
CA TRP A 657 -11.94 -0.84 11.36
C TRP A 657 -12.96 -0.81 12.51
N THR A 658 -14.23 -0.59 12.19
CA THR A 658 -15.37 -0.66 13.13
C THR A 658 -16.54 -1.38 12.48
N PRO A 659 -17.16 -2.40 13.12
CA PRO A 659 -18.29 -3.12 12.53
C PRO A 659 -19.54 -2.25 12.40
N SER A 660 -20.15 -2.21 11.21
CA SER A 660 -21.48 -1.62 11.03
C SER A 660 -22.58 -2.57 11.51
N ALA A 661 -23.54 -2.00 12.26
CA ALA A 661 -24.80 -2.65 12.61
C ALA A 661 -25.93 -2.40 11.59
N GLY A 662 -25.63 -1.73 10.46
CA GLY A 662 -26.63 -1.24 9.51
C GLY A 662 -27.30 0.09 9.92
N SER A 663 -26.84 0.69 11.02
CA SER A 663 -27.22 2.01 11.50
C SER A 663 -26.04 2.97 11.41
N ALA A 664 -26.33 4.28 11.31
CA ALA A 664 -25.33 5.34 11.31
C ALA A 664 -24.33 5.25 12.47
N LEU A 665 -23.03 5.25 12.14
CA LEU A 665 -21.91 5.45 13.05
C LEU A 665 -21.58 6.95 13.10
N GLY A 666 -21.44 7.51 14.30
CA GLY A 666 -21.07 8.91 14.51
C GLY A 666 -19.68 9.05 15.10
N LEU A 667 -18.76 9.63 14.32
CA LEU A 667 -17.40 10.00 14.73
C LEU A 667 -17.37 11.49 15.08
N THR A 668 -17.09 11.83 16.33
CA THR A 668 -16.94 13.21 16.81
C THR A 668 -15.47 13.62 16.75
N LEU A 669 -15.16 14.57 15.87
CA LEU A 669 -13.84 15.12 15.64
C LEU A 669 -13.41 16.05 16.80
N PRO A 670 -12.10 16.19 17.07
CA PRO A 670 -11.61 17.16 18.05
C PRO A 670 -11.80 18.61 17.55
N ALA A 671 -11.97 19.58 18.47
CA ALA A 671 -12.20 20.98 18.12
C ALA A 671 -11.09 21.63 17.26
N ALA A 672 -9.86 21.10 17.32
CA ALA A 672 -8.75 21.53 16.47
C ALA A 672 -8.90 21.11 15.01
N ALA A 673 -9.74 20.12 14.72
CA ALA A 673 -10.08 19.65 13.38
C ALA A 673 -11.33 20.36 12.81
N ALA A 674 -11.62 21.58 13.25
CA ALA A 674 -12.73 22.39 12.75
C ALA A 674 -12.71 22.45 11.21
N ALA A 675 -13.88 22.36 10.57
CA ALA A 675 -13.97 22.49 9.13
C ALA A 675 -13.45 23.87 8.71
N PRO A 676 -12.80 24.01 7.54
CA PRO A 676 -12.55 25.32 6.95
C PRO A 676 -13.87 26.08 6.89
N ALA A 677 -13.94 27.23 7.57
CA ALA A 677 -15.10 28.10 7.45
C ALA A 677 -15.07 28.72 6.05
N ALA A 678 -16.16 28.60 5.29
CA ALA A 678 -16.33 29.38 4.07
C ALA A 678 -16.23 30.87 4.42
N ASP A 679 -15.47 31.64 3.64
CA ASP A 679 -15.33 33.08 3.87
C ASP A 679 -16.67 33.76 3.56
N ALA A 680 -17.36 34.20 4.62
CA ALA A 680 -18.67 34.83 4.51
C ALA A 680 -18.62 36.25 3.90
N SER A 681 -17.45 36.75 3.48
CA SER A 681 -17.32 37.98 2.69
C SER A 681 -17.81 37.78 1.25
N GLY A 682 -19.14 37.83 1.08
CA GLY A 682 -19.79 37.46 -0.17
C GLY A 682 -19.52 38.37 -1.38
N THR A 683 -20.07 37.96 -2.53
CA THR A 683 -20.07 38.70 -3.82
C THR A 683 -18.71 38.91 -4.50
N ALA A 684 -17.67 38.16 -4.13
CA ALA A 684 -16.51 37.99 -4.99
C ALA A 684 -16.94 37.41 -6.35
N THR A 685 -16.43 37.98 -7.44
CA THR A 685 -16.65 37.42 -8.79
C THR A 685 -15.88 36.10 -8.87
N VAL A 686 -16.52 35.04 -9.39
CA VAL A 686 -15.83 33.78 -9.67
C VAL A 686 -14.78 34.04 -10.76
N THR A 687 -13.51 34.12 -10.37
CA THR A 687 -12.38 34.18 -11.30
C THR A 687 -12.12 32.78 -11.83
N VAL A 688 -12.22 32.60 -13.15
CA VAL A 688 -11.91 31.33 -13.81
C VAL A 688 -10.54 31.44 -14.46
N THR A 689 -9.64 30.55 -14.04
CA THR A 689 -8.27 30.40 -14.54
C THR A 689 -8.27 30.18 -16.05
N ALA A 690 -7.32 30.76 -16.78
CA ALA A 690 -7.17 30.48 -18.21
C ALA A 690 -6.72 29.01 -18.40
N PRO A 691 -7.17 28.29 -19.46
CA PRO A 691 -6.86 26.86 -19.65
C PRO A 691 -5.37 26.55 -19.52
N ALA A 692 -5.05 25.40 -18.95
CA ALA A 692 -3.69 24.90 -18.86
C ALA A 692 -3.11 24.62 -20.26
N PRO A 693 -1.80 24.83 -20.49
CA PRO A 693 -1.13 24.33 -21.68
C PRO A 693 -0.89 22.82 -21.58
N ASP A 694 -0.78 22.14 -22.72
CA ASP A 694 -0.42 20.72 -22.78
C ASP A 694 0.91 20.46 -22.04
N THR A 695 0.92 19.44 -21.17
CA THR A 695 2.10 19.02 -20.42
C THR A 695 2.80 17.83 -21.09
N ARG A 696 4.09 17.62 -20.79
CA ARG A 696 4.89 16.54 -21.38
C ARG A 696 4.77 15.26 -20.55
N LEU A 697 4.45 14.15 -21.20
CA LEU A 697 4.49 12.81 -20.64
C LEU A 697 5.74 12.05 -21.18
N PRO A 698 6.67 11.61 -20.31
CA PRO A 698 7.69 10.62 -20.66
C PRO A 698 7.10 9.22 -20.85
N ALA A 699 7.82 8.35 -21.55
CA ALA A 699 7.38 6.97 -21.81
C ALA A 699 7.31 6.11 -20.53
N GLY A 700 8.24 6.31 -19.59
CA GLY A 700 8.27 5.57 -18.33
C GLY A 700 7.14 5.93 -17.34
N VAL A 701 6.25 6.84 -17.73
CA VAL A 701 5.10 7.26 -16.91
C VAL A 701 3.79 6.72 -17.46
N THR A 702 3.72 6.37 -18.74
CA THR A 702 2.52 5.75 -19.34
C THR A 702 2.40 4.26 -19.02
N GLU A 703 3.49 3.59 -18.66
CA GLU A 703 3.54 2.17 -18.26
C GLU A 703 4.49 2.01 -17.06
N GLN A 704 4.46 0.86 -16.37
CA GLN A 704 5.43 0.57 -15.32
C GLN A 704 6.81 0.31 -15.93
N VAL A 705 7.83 1.06 -15.52
CA VAL A 705 9.24 0.71 -15.79
C VAL A 705 9.71 -0.26 -14.70
N PRO A 706 10.06 -1.52 -15.03
CA PRO A 706 10.61 -2.44 -14.04
C PRO A 706 11.94 -1.91 -13.50
N TYR A 707 12.23 -2.19 -12.23
CA TYR A 707 13.55 -1.92 -11.68
C TYR A 707 14.62 -2.73 -12.43
N THR A 708 15.72 -2.08 -12.79
CA THR A 708 16.97 -2.77 -13.14
C THR A 708 17.98 -2.55 -12.02
N ALA A 709 19.00 -3.42 -11.97
CA ALA A 709 20.08 -3.30 -10.98
C ALA A 709 21.33 -2.59 -11.52
N ASP A 710 21.32 -2.13 -12.78
CA ASP A 710 22.44 -1.44 -13.40
C ASP A 710 22.56 0.04 -12.94
N ASN A 711 21.64 0.49 -12.07
CA ASN A 711 21.51 1.83 -11.46
C ASN A 711 21.42 1.77 -9.92
#